data_AF-L7K0D9-F1
#
_entry.id   AF-L7K0D9-F1
#
_cell.length_a   1.000
_cell.length_b   1.000
_cell.length_c   1.000
_cell.angle_alpha   90.00
_cell.angle_beta   90.00
_cell.angle_gamma   90.00
#
_symmetry.space_group_name_H-M   'P 1'
#
loop_
_entity.id
_entity.type
_entity.pdbx_description
1 polymer ?
#
loop_
_entity_poly.entity_id
_entity_poly.type
_entity_poly.pdbx_seq_one_letter_code
_entity_poly.pdbx_strand_id
1 'polypeptide(L)'
;MSCYMFDRIFRFVGSRKNNQESFAIFIRSLSFDKLVIEMNVDTAKFFRVKIAELLLINSQQCNNLIFDQFKGVISIPNVTSLNQLELSDLKELNISSKVIVITRKDGDMDITPIHEDKTLTLPILYSNIHIPTIQHNYCEDIYVSECKFPINIAGILTNITTNESVIQISPEEEFYLTSSCSEVPSKLELVNKRICDIFMIQKNVNFLSLAKITANEGSALRLNNCLESVRVCSSEINIDASNAKNLKAITLTNATSITYNPTIHLLLSYLNISTMNMNHNFDLAPSVRAFLLTNCTITSDFSIRINESISLLSISEFEGLIDMTGVAGLRKMELNRHNTLYFDRCTGTSQGCLLQIENYTFKHSVVFSDDLETIRLKRVETAQGIELVLGRGCKHLELDSPKVAINPSCSMSLEKVTLKNTAFHDIKNLLTALSRVKTLILENVDIEDYFELPGHIHAVILREIRLATSSRFSINRGCNEVRFYHCSGMYDLSKVENLEAFGLIFGLNDESTFKISFPSLDNIRELDIACNLSEEYLKYCLTKCINLQNLTVRSFDHTKKSASYPSLSISKDEVFNSLGNNLWLSQKLSKYELSREHSNNESADLLNFKTNIFICEIFTFNIRNKLKYLNLVGCGLNEENLKTLKKLVCLQTLIVDCAFFSNDIIRNIPDKLTTFEIVDTNIYKHLRANLYNLDLQTMQLLRKHKRIEHMVLSRSIMEYEHIFDCLPVELESLKIKIFSENDVDFCAHKKKKLLLDG
;
A
#
# COMPACT_ATOMS: atom_id res chain seq x y z
N MET A 1 -35.48 19.16 37.14
CA MET A 1 -36.80 19.07 36.48
C MET A 1 -37.26 17.62 36.61
N SER A 2 -38.06 17.35 37.64
CA SER A 2 -38.56 16.04 38.03
C SER A 2 -39.68 15.60 37.08
N CYS A 3 -39.46 14.54 36.32
CA CYS A 3 -40.52 13.85 35.59
C CYS A 3 -41.08 12.74 36.47
N TYR A 4 -42.42 12.68 36.54
CA TYR A 4 -43.20 11.69 37.26
C TYR A 4 -42.84 10.26 36.86
N MET A 5 -42.63 9.39 37.86
CA MET A 5 -42.68 7.93 37.72
C MET A 5 -44.05 7.53 37.19
N PHE A 6 -44.06 6.80 36.08
CA PHE A 6 -45.19 5.99 35.65
C PHE A 6 -44.79 4.54 35.91
N ASP A 7 -45.45 3.86 36.85
CA ASP A 7 -45.50 2.39 36.89
C ASP A 7 -46.16 1.92 35.59
N ARG A 8 -45.36 1.72 34.54
CA ARG A 8 -45.83 1.20 33.26
C ARG A 8 -45.02 -0.02 32.90
N ILE A 9 -45.63 -1.18 33.11
CA ILE A 9 -45.21 -2.42 32.44
C ILE A 9 -45.44 -2.20 30.94
N PHE A 10 -44.37 -2.12 30.16
CA PHE A 10 -44.44 -2.12 28.70
C PHE A 10 -44.28 -3.56 28.21
N ARG A 11 -45.31 -4.06 27.52
CA ARG A 11 -45.35 -5.41 26.95
C ARG A 11 -45.45 -5.32 25.43
N PHE A 12 -44.43 -5.81 24.73
CA PHE A 12 -44.49 -6.00 23.28
C PHE A 12 -45.02 -7.40 23.01
N VAL A 13 -46.31 -7.50 22.63
CA VAL A 13 -46.97 -8.77 22.31
C VAL A 13 -47.16 -8.87 20.80
N GLY A 14 -46.51 -9.85 20.16
CA GLY A 14 -46.78 -10.20 18.77
C GLY A 14 -48.12 -10.94 18.65
N SER A 15 -48.87 -10.71 17.57
CA SER A 15 -50.08 -11.48 17.33
C SER A 15 -49.71 -12.96 17.08
N ARG A 16 -50.35 -13.90 17.78
CA ARG A 16 -50.06 -15.36 17.74
C ARG A 16 -50.20 -16.04 16.36
N LYS A 17 -50.45 -15.30 15.26
CA LYS A 17 -50.91 -15.90 14.00
C LYS A 17 -49.82 -16.26 12.98
N ASN A 18 -48.57 -15.82 13.12
CA ASN A 18 -47.47 -16.26 12.25
C ASN A 18 -46.16 -16.42 13.04
N ASN A 19 -45.75 -17.65 13.32
CA ASN A 19 -44.49 -17.97 14.03
C ASN A 19 -43.20 -17.66 13.22
N GLN A 20 -43.31 -17.03 12.04
CA GLN A 20 -42.18 -16.79 11.14
C GLN A 20 -41.72 -15.32 11.07
N GLU A 21 -42.47 -14.37 11.64
CA GLU A 21 -42.09 -12.96 11.58
C GLU A 21 -41.13 -12.60 12.72
N SER A 22 -39.92 -12.16 12.37
CA SER A 22 -38.90 -11.64 13.29
C SER A 22 -38.82 -10.12 13.23
N PHE A 23 -38.69 -9.45 14.38
CA PHE A 23 -38.69 -7.98 14.46
C PHE A 23 -37.31 -7.42 14.82
N ALA A 24 -37.03 -6.17 14.43
CA ALA A 24 -35.87 -5.43 14.93
C ALA A 24 -36.32 -4.41 15.99
N ILE A 25 -35.68 -4.44 17.16
CA ILE A 25 -35.97 -3.57 18.31
C ILE A 25 -34.75 -2.67 18.55
N PHE A 26 -34.98 -1.36 18.60
CA PHE A 26 -33.95 -0.38 18.92
C PHE A 26 -34.47 0.59 19.97
N ILE A 27 -33.83 0.59 21.14
CA ILE A 27 -34.22 1.41 22.30
C ILE A 27 -33.00 2.23 22.73
N ARG A 28 -33.17 3.55 22.82
CA ARG A 28 -32.09 4.48 23.18
C ARG A 28 -32.50 5.47 24.26
N SER A 29 -31.70 5.60 25.31
CA SER A 29 -31.82 6.61 26.37
C SER A 29 -33.16 6.61 27.12
N LEU A 30 -33.75 5.43 27.36
CA LEU A 30 -35.03 5.26 28.05
C LEU A 30 -34.89 4.54 29.40
N SER A 31 -35.82 4.80 30.30
CA SER A 31 -35.93 4.11 31.60
C SER A 31 -37.28 3.39 31.72
N PHE A 32 -37.27 2.13 32.17
CA PHE A 32 -38.46 1.32 32.40
C PHE A 32 -38.42 0.71 33.79
N ASP A 33 -39.58 0.44 34.40
CA ASP A 33 -39.64 -0.39 35.60
C ASP A 33 -39.50 -1.87 35.21
N LYS A 34 -40.37 -2.35 34.31
CA LYS A 34 -40.33 -3.71 33.73
C LYS A 34 -40.58 -3.65 32.22
N LEU A 35 -39.75 -4.34 31.44
CA LEU A 35 -39.89 -4.47 29.98
C LEU A 35 -39.97 -5.96 29.60
N VAL A 36 -41.07 -6.35 28.94
CA VAL A 36 -41.28 -7.74 28.50
C VAL A 36 -41.42 -7.79 26.97
N ILE A 37 -40.59 -8.62 26.33
CA ILE A 37 -40.57 -8.87 24.88
C ILE A 37 -41.00 -10.32 24.64
N GLU A 38 -42.17 -10.55 24.04
CA GLU A 38 -42.75 -11.88 23.81
C GLU A 38 -42.92 -12.21 22.32
N MET A 39 -42.11 -11.61 21.46
CA MET A 39 -42.10 -11.83 20.01
C MET A 39 -40.71 -12.24 19.55
N ASN A 40 -40.61 -13.02 18.46
CA ASN A 40 -39.32 -13.34 17.86
C ASN A 40 -38.60 -12.07 17.42
N VAL A 41 -37.33 -11.96 17.78
CA VAL A 41 -36.51 -10.79 17.49
C VAL A 41 -35.40 -11.22 16.56
N ASP A 42 -35.21 -10.51 15.45
CA ASP A 42 -34.01 -10.65 14.66
C ASP A 42 -32.86 -9.90 15.36
N THR A 43 -33.06 -8.61 15.65
CA THR A 43 -32.03 -7.78 16.29
C THR A 43 -32.63 -6.93 17.41
N ALA A 44 -32.12 -7.00 18.63
CA ALA A 44 -32.47 -6.14 19.76
C ALA A 44 -31.26 -5.31 20.18
N LYS A 45 -31.37 -3.97 20.13
CA LYS A 45 -30.31 -3.07 20.57
C LYS A 45 -30.80 -2.10 21.65
N PHE A 46 -30.06 -2.02 22.75
CA PHE A 46 -30.37 -1.20 23.91
C PHE A 46 -29.18 -0.28 24.22
N PHE A 47 -29.33 1.01 23.91
CA PHE A 47 -28.30 2.02 24.12
C PHE A 47 -28.68 2.95 25.26
N ARG A 48 -27.90 3.05 26.34
CA ARG A 48 -28.18 3.92 27.50
C ARG A 48 -29.53 3.65 28.15
N VAL A 49 -29.95 2.39 28.20
CA VAL A 49 -31.26 1.99 28.74
C VAL A 49 -31.14 1.61 30.22
N LYS A 50 -32.08 2.06 31.05
CA LYS A 50 -32.18 1.68 32.47
C LYS A 50 -33.46 0.88 32.72
N ILE A 51 -33.36 -0.27 33.36
CA ILE A 51 -34.49 -1.10 33.76
C ILE A 51 -34.42 -1.35 35.26
N ALA A 52 -35.43 -0.88 36.00
CA ALA A 52 -35.41 -0.91 37.47
C ALA A 52 -35.62 -2.33 38.04
N GLU A 53 -36.55 -3.09 37.48
CA GLU A 53 -36.91 -4.43 37.96
C GLU A 53 -36.40 -5.54 37.04
N LEU A 54 -36.88 -5.61 35.79
CA LEU A 54 -36.60 -6.76 34.91
C LEU A 54 -36.82 -6.47 33.42
N LEU A 55 -35.82 -6.81 32.60
CA LEU A 55 -35.94 -7.04 31.16
C LEU A 55 -36.17 -8.54 30.93
N LEU A 56 -37.36 -8.92 30.47
CA LEU A 56 -37.70 -10.30 30.15
C LEU A 56 -37.84 -10.47 28.64
N ILE A 57 -36.88 -11.13 27.98
CA ILE A 57 -36.99 -11.54 26.58
C ILE A 57 -37.48 -12.99 26.56
N ASN A 58 -38.79 -13.14 26.40
CA ASN A 58 -39.50 -14.40 26.38
C ASN A 58 -39.80 -14.85 24.94
N SER A 59 -38.82 -14.72 24.05
CA SER A 59 -38.92 -15.12 22.63
C SER A 59 -38.17 -16.43 22.37
N GLN A 60 -38.58 -17.18 21.35
CA GLN A 60 -37.84 -18.39 20.93
C GLN A 60 -36.58 -18.05 20.11
N GLN A 61 -36.62 -16.92 19.39
CA GLN A 61 -35.54 -16.42 18.54
C GLN A 61 -35.14 -15.00 18.94
N CYS A 62 -33.84 -14.75 19.08
CA CYS A 62 -33.23 -13.43 19.24
C CYS A 62 -31.85 -13.45 18.58
N ASN A 63 -31.76 -13.23 17.25
CA ASN A 63 -30.49 -13.49 16.54
C ASN A 63 -29.36 -12.56 17.01
N ASN A 64 -29.62 -11.27 17.21
CA ASN A 64 -28.61 -10.31 17.65
C ASN A 64 -29.09 -9.55 18.88
N LEU A 65 -28.31 -9.55 19.95
CA LEU A 65 -28.62 -8.85 21.20
C LEU A 65 -27.47 -7.92 21.58
N ILE A 66 -27.73 -6.62 21.58
CA ILE A 66 -26.72 -5.57 21.78
C ILE A 66 -27.12 -4.70 22.97
N PHE A 67 -26.23 -4.59 23.95
CA PHE A 67 -26.36 -3.74 25.12
C PHE A 67 -25.18 -2.78 25.19
N ASP A 68 -25.44 -1.49 25.13
CA ASP A 68 -24.45 -0.44 25.32
C ASP A 68 -24.93 0.49 26.44
N GLN A 69 -24.14 0.66 27.49
CA GLN A 69 -24.49 1.48 28.66
C GLN A 69 -25.83 1.08 29.31
N PHE A 70 -26.18 -0.22 29.24
CA PHE A 70 -27.39 -0.77 29.84
C PHE A 70 -27.24 -0.92 31.36
N LYS A 71 -28.31 -0.64 32.10
CA LYS A 71 -28.39 -0.86 33.55
C LYS A 71 -29.69 -1.59 33.89
N GLY A 72 -29.61 -2.72 34.59
CA GLY A 72 -30.82 -3.43 35.06
C GLY A 72 -30.66 -4.94 35.11
N VAL A 73 -31.75 -5.61 35.53
CA VAL A 73 -31.81 -7.08 35.56
C VAL A 73 -32.27 -7.60 34.20
N ILE A 74 -31.62 -8.65 33.67
CA ILE A 74 -32.02 -9.29 32.41
C ILE A 74 -32.35 -10.77 32.65
N SER A 75 -33.41 -11.24 32.00
CA SER A 75 -33.82 -12.64 31.92
C SER A 75 -34.19 -12.97 30.48
N ILE A 76 -33.54 -13.98 29.89
CA ILE A 76 -33.75 -14.43 28.51
C ILE A 76 -34.06 -15.94 28.45
N PRO A 77 -35.09 -16.44 29.16
CA PRO A 77 -35.23 -17.86 29.44
C PRO A 77 -35.53 -18.70 28.18
N ASN A 78 -36.17 -18.16 27.16
CA ASN A 78 -36.66 -18.99 26.05
C ASN A 78 -35.89 -18.82 24.73
N VAL A 79 -34.83 -18.01 24.71
CA VAL A 79 -34.06 -17.75 23.48
C VAL A 79 -33.22 -18.97 23.13
N THR A 80 -33.54 -19.61 22.00
CA THR A 80 -32.86 -20.82 21.51
C THR A 80 -31.85 -20.56 20.40
N SER A 81 -31.90 -19.40 19.75
CA SER A 81 -30.95 -18.95 18.72
C SER A 81 -30.47 -17.53 19.03
N LEU A 82 -29.15 -17.33 19.15
CA LEU A 82 -28.52 -16.04 19.43
C LEU A 82 -27.20 -15.94 18.66
N ASN A 83 -27.23 -15.54 17.39
CA ASN A 83 -26.04 -15.40 16.55
C ASN A 83 -25.03 -14.40 17.14
N GLN A 84 -25.46 -13.22 17.60
CA GLN A 84 -24.59 -12.18 18.12
C GLN A 84 -25.01 -11.70 19.51
N LEU A 85 -24.06 -11.56 20.44
CA LEU A 85 -24.22 -10.90 21.73
C LEU A 85 -23.15 -9.81 21.92
N GLU A 86 -23.55 -8.55 22.00
CA GLU A 86 -22.64 -7.41 22.22
C GLU A 86 -22.95 -6.71 23.56
N LEU A 87 -21.95 -6.58 24.43
CA LEU A 87 -22.04 -5.97 25.76
C LEU A 87 -20.98 -4.87 25.90
N SER A 88 -21.38 -3.61 26.07
CA SER A 88 -20.47 -2.45 26.06
C SER A 88 -20.78 -1.47 27.22
N ASP A 89 -19.76 -1.01 27.94
CA ASP A 89 -19.83 -0.02 29.06
C ASP A 89 -20.94 -0.34 30.10
N LEU A 90 -21.01 -1.61 30.50
CA LEU A 90 -22.01 -2.07 31.47
C LEU A 90 -21.48 -1.96 32.90
N LYS A 91 -22.03 -1.00 33.64
CA LYS A 91 -21.63 -0.71 35.05
C LYS A 91 -22.36 -1.58 36.07
N GLU A 92 -23.62 -1.92 35.78
CA GLU A 92 -24.53 -2.63 36.68
C GLU A 92 -25.42 -3.54 35.83
N LEU A 93 -24.97 -4.77 35.60
CA LEU A 93 -25.80 -5.84 35.04
C LEU A 93 -26.11 -6.81 36.17
N ASN A 94 -27.33 -7.32 36.24
CA ASN A 94 -27.64 -8.46 37.11
C ASN A 94 -28.40 -9.48 36.26
N ILE A 95 -27.73 -10.58 35.89
CA ILE A 95 -28.42 -11.66 35.17
C ILE A 95 -28.88 -12.64 36.25
N SER A 96 -30.20 -12.80 36.37
CA SER A 96 -30.77 -13.76 37.32
C SER A 96 -30.28 -15.17 36.98
N SER A 97 -29.59 -15.82 37.91
CA SER A 97 -28.96 -17.14 37.75
C SER A 97 -29.93 -18.31 37.51
N LYS A 98 -31.24 -18.05 37.41
CA LYS A 98 -32.24 -19.04 36.97
C LYS A 98 -32.23 -19.30 35.45
N VAL A 99 -31.28 -18.73 34.70
CA VAL A 99 -31.11 -19.02 33.28
C VAL A 99 -30.44 -20.40 33.11
N ILE A 100 -31.29 -21.42 33.16
CA ILE A 100 -31.33 -22.64 32.37
C ILE A 100 -29.99 -23.32 32.06
N VAL A 101 -29.76 -24.43 32.77
CA VAL A 101 -28.99 -25.56 32.25
C VAL A 101 -29.84 -26.21 31.15
N ILE A 102 -29.51 -25.98 29.87
CA ILE A 102 -30.16 -26.70 28.76
C ILE A 102 -29.54 -28.11 28.71
N THR A 103 -30.07 -29.04 29.49
CA THR A 103 -29.84 -30.46 29.21
C THR A 103 -30.87 -30.93 28.19
N ARG A 104 -30.41 -31.34 27.00
CA ARG A 104 -31.23 -32.09 26.04
C ARG A 104 -31.64 -33.41 26.71
N LYS A 105 -32.84 -33.45 27.31
CA LYS A 105 -33.52 -34.72 27.57
C LYS A 105 -34.35 -34.99 26.33
N ASP A 106 -33.90 -35.95 25.52
CA ASP A 106 -34.72 -36.52 24.46
C ASP A 106 -35.92 -37.22 25.12
N GLY A 107 -37.06 -36.53 25.13
CA GLY A 107 -38.32 -37.03 25.68
C GLY A 107 -39.33 -35.90 25.80
N ASP A 108 -40.41 -35.99 25.01
CA ASP A 108 -41.55 -35.08 25.04
C ASP A 108 -42.05 -34.89 26.48
N MET A 109 -41.93 -33.67 27.00
CA MET A 109 -42.70 -33.23 28.15
C MET A 109 -43.39 -31.91 27.85
N ASP A 110 -44.70 -31.90 28.12
CA ASP A 110 -45.54 -30.72 28.15
C ASP A 110 -44.93 -29.66 29.09
N ILE A 111 -44.66 -28.48 28.52
CA ILE A 111 -44.24 -27.30 29.27
C ILE A 111 -45.47 -26.73 29.96
N THR A 112 -45.65 -27.04 31.25
CA THR A 112 -46.66 -26.35 32.08
C THR A 112 -46.24 -24.89 32.28
N PRO A 113 -47.11 -23.89 32.01
CA PRO A 113 -46.79 -22.49 32.20
C PRO A 113 -46.58 -22.19 33.68
N ILE A 114 -45.50 -21.46 33.98
CA ILE A 114 -45.20 -20.95 35.32
C ILE A 114 -46.27 -19.90 35.66
N HIS A 115 -47.14 -20.21 36.62
CA HIS A 115 -48.10 -19.25 37.17
C HIS A 115 -47.33 -18.18 37.97
N GLU A 116 -47.36 -16.93 37.49
CA GLU A 116 -46.97 -15.75 38.25
C GLU A 116 -47.97 -15.55 39.39
N ASP A 117 -47.59 -15.87 40.64
CA ASP A 117 -48.10 -15.22 41.85
C ASP A 117 -47.37 -15.76 43.08
N LYS A 118 -46.23 -15.14 43.39
CA LYS A 118 -45.64 -14.99 44.73
C LYS A 118 -44.40 -14.12 44.61
N THR A 119 -44.47 -12.93 45.18
CA THR A 119 -43.36 -12.00 45.38
C THR A 119 -42.25 -12.69 46.18
N LEU A 120 -41.31 -13.30 45.47
CA LEU A 120 -40.08 -13.85 46.02
C LEU A 120 -39.10 -12.70 46.23
N THR A 121 -39.03 -12.20 47.46
CA THR A 121 -37.90 -11.39 47.94
C THR A 121 -36.67 -12.29 48.01
N LEU A 122 -35.95 -12.39 46.89
CA LEU A 122 -34.65 -13.03 46.83
C LEU A 122 -33.62 -12.13 47.50
N PRO A 123 -32.83 -12.63 48.47
CA PRO A 123 -31.67 -11.89 48.95
C PRO A 123 -30.71 -11.71 47.77
N ILE A 124 -30.39 -10.46 47.46
CA ILE A 124 -29.37 -10.08 46.48
C ILE A 124 -28.02 -10.47 47.07
N LEU A 125 -27.69 -11.76 47.00
CA LEU A 125 -26.29 -12.17 47.03
C LEU A 125 -25.70 -11.77 45.69
N TYR A 126 -24.65 -10.97 45.71
CA TYR A 126 -23.77 -10.68 44.58
C TYR A 126 -23.04 -11.96 44.15
N SER A 127 -23.78 -13.00 43.78
CA SER A 127 -23.24 -14.21 43.21
C SER A 127 -22.89 -13.92 41.76
N ASN A 128 -21.64 -14.24 41.39
CA ASN A 128 -21.07 -14.19 40.05
C ASN A 128 -22.13 -14.19 38.95
N ILE A 129 -22.09 -13.19 38.08
CA ILE A 129 -22.89 -13.17 36.86
C ILE A 129 -22.39 -14.32 36.00
N HIS A 130 -23.04 -15.46 36.14
CA HIS A 130 -22.98 -16.49 35.14
C HIS A 130 -23.78 -15.95 33.96
N ILE A 131 -23.10 -15.26 33.02
CA ILE A 131 -23.56 -15.35 31.64
C ILE A 131 -23.67 -16.86 31.42
N PRO A 132 -24.89 -17.39 31.22
CA PRO A 132 -25.11 -18.83 31.10
C PRO A 132 -24.05 -19.29 30.15
N THR A 133 -23.24 -20.24 30.61
CA THR A 133 -22.16 -20.83 29.85
C THR A 133 -22.63 -20.87 28.41
N ILE A 134 -21.98 -20.15 27.50
CA ILE A 134 -22.25 -20.29 26.06
C ILE A 134 -21.65 -21.65 25.68
N GLN A 135 -22.22 -22.69 26.29
CA GLN A 135 -21.96 -24.10 26.18
C GLN A 135 -22.68 -24.66 24.97
N HIS A 136 -23.66 -23.92 24.44
CA HIS A 136 -24.34 -24.27 23.22
C HIS A 136 -23.75 -23.57 21.99
N ASN A 137 -23.55 -24.36 20.93
CA ASN A 137 -22.99 -24.02 19.63
C ASN A 137 -23.78 -22.97 18.82
N TYR A 138 -24.67 -22.19 19.43
CA TYR A 138 -25.64 -21.34 18.72
C TYR A 138 -25.35 -19.84 18.80
N CYS A 139 -24.25 -19.44 19.45
CA CYS A 139 -23.77 -18.06 19.43
C CYS A 139 -22.48 -17.96 18.65
N GLU A 140 -22.57 -17.28 17.50
CA GLU A 140 -21.50 -17.12 16.54
C GLU A 140 -20.54 -16.04 17.03
N ASP A 141 -21.05 -14.86 17.41
CA ASP A 141 -20.25 -13.71 17.78
C ASP A 141 -20.62 -13.16 19.17
N ILE A 142 -19.64 -13.08 20.07
CA ILE A 142 -19.75 -12.48 21.39
C ILE A 142 -18.75 -11.33 21.49
N TYR A 143 -19.24 -10.13 21.77
CA TYR A 143 -18.44 -8.95 22.01
C TYR A 143 -18.71 -8.46 23.43
N VAL A 144 -17.65 -8.25 24.21
CA VAL A 144 -17.73 -7.67 25.55
C VAL A 144 -16.63 -6.62 25.68
N SER A 145 -16.98 -5.37 25.93
CA SER A 145 -16.01 -4.31 26.25
C SER A 145 -16.45 -3.50 27.47
N GLU A 146 -15.48 -3.07 28.29
CA GLU A 146 -15.68 -2.11 29.39
C GLU A 146 -16.75 -2.54 30.43
N CYS A 147 -16.91 -3.85 30.68
CA CYS A 147 -17.91 -4.38 31.61
C CYS A 147 -17.32 -4.56 33.03
N LYS A 148 -18.06 -4.13 34.07
CA LYS A 148 -17.57 -4.17 35.47
C LYS A 148 -17.83 -5.46 36.25
N PHE A 149 -18.41 -6.48 35.60
CA PHE A 149 -18.84 -7.71 36.26
C PHE A 149 -18.11 -8.94 35.72
N PRO A 150 -17.93 -9.99 36.53
CA PRO A 150 -17.24 -11.19 36.10
C PRO A 150 -18.03 -11.92 35.01
N ILE A 151 -17.34 -12.40 33.96
CA ILE A 151 -17.95 -13.21 32.90
C ILE A 151 -17.31 -14.58 32.90
N ASN A 152 -18.14 -15.61 33.02
CA ASN A 152 -17.67 -16.98 33.01
C ASN A 152 -17.36 -17.45 31.57
N ILE A 153 -16.07 -17.49 31.20
CA ILE A 153 -15.58 -18.03 29.92
C ILE A 153 -15.01 -19.46 30.05
N ALA A 154 -15.43 -20.21 31.07
CA ALA A 154 -15.05 -21.60 31.34
C ALA A 154 -15.07 -22.53 30.14
N GLY A 155 -16.07 -22.35 29.26
CA GLY A 155 -16.21 -23.15 28.06
C GLY A 155 -15.17 -22.86 26.99
N ILE A 156 -14.33 -21.83 27.16
CA ILE A 156 -13.32 -21.40 26.20
C ILE A 156 -11.92 -21.58 26.81
N LEU A 157 -11.74 -21.13 28.06
CA LEU A 157 -10.49 -21.21 28.81
C LEU A 157 -10.68 -21.99 30.11
N THR A 158 -9.73 -22.86 30.45
CA THR A 158 -9.74 -23.62 31.71
C THR A 158 -8.40 -23.50 32.42
N ASN A 159 -8.43 -23.20 33.71
CA ASN A 159 -7.23 -23.20 34.54
C ASN A 159 -6.81 -24.65 34.81
N ILE A 160 -5.60 -25.00 34.41
CA ILE A 160 -5.07 -26.36 34.51
C ILE A 160 -4.72 -26.73 35.95
N THR A 161 -4.36 -25.75 36.79
CA THR A 161 -3.88 -26.03 38.16
C THR A 161 -5.03 -26.29 39.13
N THR A 162 -6.10 -25.51 39.04
CA THR A 162 -7.23 -25.58 39.97
C THR A 162 -8.40 -26.39 39.43
N ASN A 163 -8.43 -26.69 38.13
CA ASN A 163 -9.64 -27.10 37.40
C ASN A 163 -10.82 -26.11 37.56
N GLU A 164 -10.57 -24.92 38.09
CA GLU A 164 -11.56 -23.85 38.18
C GLU A 164 -11.55 -23.02 36.90
N SER A 165 -12.70 -22.49 36.54
CA SER A 165 -12.94 -22.00 35.19
C SER A 165 -13.46 -20.56 35.16
N VAL A 166 -13.30 -19.83 36.27
CA VAL A 166 -13.81 -18.46 36.43
C VAL A 166 -12.69 -17.46 36.16
N ILE A 167 -12.71 -16.83 34.99
CA ILE A 167 -11.92 -15.62 34.72
C ILE A 167 -12.81 -14.43 35.05
N GLN A 168 -12.47 -13.68 36.09
CA GLN A 168 -13.18 -12.43 36.38
C GLN A 168 -12.74 -11.36 35.38
N ILE A 169 -13.71 -10.74 34.70
CA ILE A 169 -13.46 -9.61 33.82
C ILE A 169 -13.51 -8.33 34.65
N SER A 170 -12.40 -7.59 34.69
CA SER A 170 -12.33 -6.29 35.34
C SER A 170 -12.80 -5.15 34.40
N PRO A 171 -13.22 -3.99 34.95
CA PRO A 171 -13.83 -2.88 34.18
C PRO A 171 -13.07 -2.36 32.96
N GLU A 172 -11.76 -2.54 32.91
CA GLU A 172 -10.87 -1.99 31.86
C GLU A 172 -10.55 -3.03 30.78
N GLU A 173 -11.15 -4.22 30.86
CA GLU A 173 -10.82 -5.35 30.03
C GLU A 173 -11.88 -5.64 28.96
N GLU A 174 -11.42 -6.12 27.81
CA GLU A 174 -12.29 -6.45 26.67
C GLU A 174 -12.09 -7.91 26.26
N PHE A 175 -13.13 -8.48 25.68
CA PHE A 175 -13.22 -9.88 25.29
C PHE A 175 -14.07 -9.99 24.03
N TYR A 176 -13.54 -10.63 22.99
CA TYR A 176 -14.26 -10.90 21.75
C TYR A 176 -14.13 -12.38 21.38
N LEU A 177 -15.24 -13.03 21.07
CA LEU A 177 -15.28 -14.32 20.42
C LEU A 177 -16.06 -14.15 19.11
N THR A 178 -15.52 -14.60 18.00
CA THR A 178 -16.22 -14.52 16.70
C THR A 178 -16.20 -15.88 16.02
N SER A 179 -17.28 -16.23 15.35
CA SER A 179 -17.45 -17.51 14.67
C SER A 179 -17.89 -17.25 13.24
N SER A 180 -17.03 -17.61 12.29
CA SER A 180 -17.30 -17.41 10.87
C SER A 180 -18.12 -18.54 10.23
N CYS A 181 -18.44 -19.61 10.97
CA CYS A 181 -19.27 -20.74 10.52
C CYS A 181 -20.03 -21.36 11.70
N SER A 182 -21.21 -21.92 11.41
CA SER A 182 -22.24 -22.37 12.38
C SER A 182 -21.86 -23.53 13.31
N GLU A 183 -20.59 -23.97 13.37
CA GLU A 183 -20.20 -25.13 14.18
C GLU A 183 -18.89 -24.98 14.99
N VAL A 184 -18.01 -24.00 14.70
CA VAL A 184 -16.71 -23.86 15.40
C VAL A 184 -16.28 -22.39 15.50
N PRO A 185 -15.99 -21.87 16.72
CA PRO A 185 -15.53 -20.48 16.87
C PRO A 185 -14.21 -20.27 16.12
N SER A 186 -14.16 -19.28 15.26
CA SER A 186 -13.01 -19.08 14.37
C SER A 186 -11.97 -18.12 14.96
N LYS A 187 -12.37 -17.20 15.84
CA LYS A 187 -11.46 -16.20 16.42
C LYS A 187 -11.78 -15.87 17.89
N LEU A 188 -10.77 -15.85 18.74
CA LEU A 188 -10.80 -15.38 20.13
C LEU A 188 -9.87 -14.18 20.27
N GLU A 189 -10.32 -13.10 20.90
CA GLU A 189 -9.53 -11.90 21.18
C GLU A 189 -9.70 -11.45 22.62
N LEU A 190 -8.57 -11.21 23.30
CA LEU A 190 -8.51 -10.80 24.70
C LEU A 190 -7.71 -9.49 24.80
N VAL A 191 -8.25 -8.48 25.47
CA VAL A 191 -7.62 -7.17 25.61
C VAL A 191 -7.59 -6.71 27.08
N ASN A 192 -6.44 -6.19 27.53
CA ASN A 192 -6.18 -5.68 28.88
C ASN A 192 -6.39 -6.69 30.03
N LYS A 193 -6.43 -8.00 29.74
CA LYS A 193 -6.71 -9.04 30.76
C LYS A 193 -5.53 -9.29 31.68
N ARG A 194 -5.82 -9.56 32.96
CA ARG A 194 -4.85 -10.19 33.87
C ARG A 194 -5.06 -11.71 33.91
N ILE A 195 -4.01 -12.47 33.61
CA ILE A 195 -4.02 -13.94 33.66
C ILE A 195 -3.12 -14.44 34.81
N CYS A 196 -3.74 -15.09 35.79
CA CYS A 196 -3.06 -15.72 36.92
C CYS A 196 -3.12 -17.24 36.77
N ASP A 197 -1.98 -17.93 36.82
CA ASP A 197 -1.83 -19.38 36.58
C ASP A 197 -1.74 -19.79 35.10
N ILE A 198 -1.87 -21.10 34.87
CA ILE A 198 -1.72 -21.75 33.56
C ILE A 198 -3.12 -22.04 33.01
N PHE A 199 -3.48 -21.37 31.92
CA PHE A 199 -4.74 -21.60 31.22
C PHE A 199 -4.55 -22.44 29.97
N MET A 200 -5.59 -23.16 29.57
CA MET A 200 -5.65 -23.89 28.30
C MET A 200 -6.89 -23.47 27.51
N ILE A 201 -6.73 -23.29 26.20
CA ILE A 201 -7.85 -23.09 25.28
C ILE A 201 -8.55 -24.43 25.05
N GLN A 202 -9.77 -24.60 25.58
CA GLN A 202 -10.52 -25.86 25.43
C GLN A 202 -11.34 -25.93 24.13
N LYS A 203 -11.89 -24.80 23.65
CA LYS A 203 -12.66 -24.78 22.40
C LYS A 203 -11.75 -24.73 21.18
N ASN A 204 -12.17 -25.40 20.11
CA ASN A 204 -11.53 -25.29 18.80
C ASN A 204 -11.58 -23.83 18.33
N VAL A 205 -10.48 -23.10 18.51
CA VAL A 205 -10.32 -21.71 18.08
C VAL A 205 -9.23 -21.73 17.02
N ASN A 206 -9.50 -21.15 15.85
CA ASN A 206 -8.54 -21.15 14.73
C ASN A 206 -7.61 -19.92 14.78
N PHE A 207 -8.07 -18.80 15.36
CA PHE A 207 -7.31 -17.57 15.47
C PHE A 207 -7.37 -17.01 16.90
N LEU A 208 -6.23 -16.64 17.46
CA LEU A 208 -6.13 -16.02 18.79
C LEU A 208 -5.48 -14.65 18.68
N SER A 209 -6.06 -13.62 19.29
CA SER A 209 -5.46 -12.29 19.46
C SER A 209 -5.39 -11.92 20.92
N LEU A 210 -4.21 -11.53 21.39
CA LEU A 210 -3.95 -11.11 22.76
C LEU A 210 -3.35 -9.71 22.72
N ALA A 211 -3.92 -8.78 23.46
CA ALA A 211 -3.44 -7.42 23.55
C ALA A 211 -3.38 -6.95 25.00
N LYS A 212 -2.25 -6.38 25.42
CA LYS A 212 -2.08 -5.79 26.76
C LYS A 212 -2.41 -6.77 27.90
N ILE A 213 -2.09 -8.05 27.72
CA ILE A 213 -2.31 -9.07 28.75
C ILE A 213 -1.23 -8.94 29.82
N THR A 214 -1.63 -8.82 31.08
CA THR A 214 -0.71 -8.87 32.23
C THR A 214 -0.75 -10.26 32.87
N ALA A 215 0.36 -10.70 33.45
CA ALA A 215 0.47 -12.06 33.98
C ALA A 215 1.34 -12.10 35.24
N ASN A 216 1.02 -12.98 36.18
CA ASN A 216 1.89 -13.27 37.31
C ASN A 216 3.09 -14.12 36.84
N GLU A 217 4.17 -14.13 37.61
CA GLU A 217 5.31 -15.01 37.35
C GLU A 217 4.86 -16.48 37.29
N GLY A 218 5.27 -17.19 36.24
CA GLY A 218 4.88 -18.58 36.00
C GLY A 218 3.53 -18.77 35.30
N SER A 219 2.73 -17.71 35.12
CA SER A 219 1.50 -17.80 34.32
C SER A 219 1.80 -18.09 32.85
N ALA A 220 0.96 -18.93 32.23
CA ALA A 220 1.09 -19.26 30.81
C ALA A 220 -0.27 -19.55 30.16
N LEU A 221 -0.37 -19.33 28.85
CA LEU A 221 -1.51 -19.75 28.04
C LEU A 221 -1.09 -20.88 27.10
N ARG A 222 -1.63 -22.08 27.34
CA ARG A 222 -1.46 -23.25 26.49
C ARG A 222 -2.43 -23.20 25.32
N LEU A 223 -1.87 -23.16 24.12
CA LEU A 223 -2.62 -23.19 22.87
C LEU A 223 -3.08 -24.62 22.57
N ASN A 224 -4.23 -24.78 21.91
CA ASN A 224 -4.72 -26.09 21.50
C ASN A 224 -4.30 -26.48 20.08
N ASN A 225 -4.58 -27.71 19.70
CA ASN A 225 -4.21 -28.30 18.42
C ASN A 225 -4.91 -27.67 17.20
N CYS A 226 -6.09 -27.08 17.39
CA CYS A 226 -6.89 -26.48 16.31
C CYS A 226 -6.42 -25.09 15.90
N LEU A 227 -5.61 -24.43 16.73
CA LEU A 227 -5.17 -23.06 16.46
C LEU A 227 -4.28 -22.98 15.22
N GLU A 228 -4.70 -22.17 14.25
CA GLU A 228 -3.98 -21.91 13.00
C GLU A 228 -3.20 -20.59 13.04
N SER A 229 -3.62 -19.62 13.84
CA SER A 229 -2.98 -18.31 13.90
C SER A 229 -3.02 -17.70 15.30
N VAL A 230 -1.93 -17.06 15.71
CA VAL A 230 -1.84 -16.34 16.98
C VAL A 230 -1.21 -14.96 16.78
N ARG A 231 -1.80 -13.95 17.43
CA ARG A 231 -1.32 -12.58 17.52
C ARG A 231 -1.19 -12.18 18.98
N VAL A 232 -0.04 -11.65 19.37
CA VAL A 232 0.24 -11.19 20.74
C VAL A 232 0.84 -9.80 20.69
N CYS A 233 0.24 -8.85 21.39
CA CYS A 233 0.63 -7.44 21.36
C CYS A 233 0.76 -6.89 22.79
N SER A 234 1.92 -6.32 23.11
CA SER A 234 2.23 -5.67 24.40
C SER A 234 1.80 -6.51 25.61
N SER A 235 2.13 -7.80 25.61
CA SER A 235 1.59 -8.76 26.56
C SER A 235 2.69 -9.49 27.33
N GLU A 236 2.49 -9.64 28.63
CA GLU A 236 3.46 -10.18 29.59
C GLU A 236 3.27 -11.67 29.88
N ILE A 237 2.38 -12.35 29.14
CA ILE A 237 2.08 -13.77 29.32
C ILE A 237 3.01 -14.67 28.49
N ASN A 238 3.44 -15.79 29.08
CA ASN A 238 4.12 -16.85 28.34
C ASN A 238 3.12 -17.65 27.49
N ILE A 239 3.38 -17.75 26.19
CA ILE A 239 2.55 -18.53 25.26
C ILE A 239 3.19 -19.89 25.02
N ASP A 240 2.52 -20.94 25.51
CA ASP A 240 2.94 -22.33 25.30
C ASP A 240 2.22 -22.90 24.06
N ALA A 241 2.93 -22.87 22.92
CA ALA A 241 2.42 -23.36 21.64
C ALA A 241 2.71 -24.86 21.41
N SER A 242 3.26 -25.58 22.39
CA SER A 242 3.74 -26.97 22.21
C SER A 242 2.67 -27.96 21.72
N ASN A 243 1.38 -27.68 21.95
CA ASN A 243 0.27 -28.51 21.48
C ASN A 243 -0.38 -28.04 20.17
N ALA A 244 -0.02 -26.85 19.65
CA ALA A 244 -0.64 -26.22 18.49
C ALA A 244 -0.06 -26.70 17.15
N LYS A 245 -0.30 -27.97 16.81
CA LYS A 245 0.27 -28.61 15.59
C LYS A 245 -0.21 -27.97 14.27
N ASN A 246 -1.38 -27.35 14.26
CA ASN A 246 -1.96 -26.72 13.06
C ASN A 246 -1.56 -25.26 12.87
N LEU A 247 -0.65 -24.74 13.68
CA LEU A 247 -0.24 -23.33 13.66
C LEU A 247 0.45 -22.98 12.33
N LYS A 248 -0.15 -22.06 11.57
CA LYS A 248 0.31 -21.55 10.28
C LYS A 248 0.92 -20.15 10.38
N ALA A 249 0.46 -19.33 11.33
CA ALA A 249 0.91 -17.95 11.49
C ALA A 249 1.11 -17.55 12.96
N ILE A 250 2.20 -16.82 13.22
CA ILE A 250 2.49 -16.22 14.53
C ILE A 250 2.85 -14.74 14.31
N THR A 251 2.24 -13.84 15.09
CA THR A 251 2.62 -12.42 15.16
C THR A 251 2.85 -12.02 16.61
N LEU A 252 4.04 -11.52 16.92
CA LEU A 252 4.43 -11.07 18.24
C LEU A 252 4.89 -9.62 18.17
N THR A 253 4.32 -8.77 19.01
CA THR A 253 4.70 -7.36 19.13
C THR A 253 4.84 -7.05 20.60
N ASN A 254 6.04 -6.71 21.07
CA ASN A 254 6.27 -6.40 22.49
C ASN A 254 5.72 -7.50 23.43
N ALA A 255 5.97 -8.76 23.07
CA ALA A 255 5.62 -9.92 23.89
C ALA A 255 6.82 -10.34 24.75
N THR A 256 6.58 -10.94 25.92
CA THR A 256 7.67 -11.40 26.80
C THR A 256 8.35 -12.67 26.30
N SER A 257 7.56 -13.67 25.87
CA SER A 257 8.09 -14.95 25.38
C SER A 257 7.06 -15.75 24.61
N ILE A 258 7.53 -16.61 23.70
CA ILE A 258 6.75 -17.69 23.11
C ILE A 258 7.59 -18.97 23.19
N THR A 259 6.96 -20.07 23.60
CA THR A 259 7.58 -21.39 23.48
C THR A 259 7.23 -21.96 22.12
N TYR A 260 8.19 -21.88 21.19
CA TYR A 260 8.08 -22.37 19.81
C TYR A 260 8.99 -23.57 19.62
N ASN A 261 8.52 -24.60 18.91
CA ASN A 261 9.33 -25.78 18.58
C ASN A 261 9.24 -26.11 17.08
N PRO A 262 10.31 -25.88 16.30
CA PRO A 262 10.30 -26.10 14.86
C PRO A 262 10.02 -27.56 14.45
N THR A 263 10.21 -28.55 15.35
CA THR A 263 9.87 -29.96 15.07
C THR A 263 8.38 -30.27 15.22
N ILE A 264 7.64 -29.45 15.96
CA ILE A 264 6.20 -29.62 16.19
C ILE A 264 5.40 -28.79 15.18
N HIS A 265 5.84 -27.57 14.91
CA HIS A 265 5.13 -26.57 14.11
C HIS A 265 5.45 -26.67 12.61
N LEU A 266 5.28 -27.87 12.03
CA LEU A 266 5.61 -28.17 10.62
C LEU A 266 4.75 -27.43 9.59
N LEU A 267 3.64 -26.82 10.01
CA LEU A 267 2.74 -26.05 9.14
C LEU A 267 2.95 -24.54 9.26
N LEU A 268 3.84 -24.08 10.14
CA LEU A 268 4.10 -22.66 10.35
C LEU A 268 4.75 -22.08 9.09
N SER A 269 4.02 -21.21 8.38
CA SER A 269 4.46 -20.59 7.13
C SER A 269 4.76 -19.10 7.28
N TYR A 270 4.20 -18.44 8.31
CA TYR A 270 4.37 -17.02 8.56
C TYR A 270 4.76 -16.74 10.01
N LEU A 271 5.80 -15.93 10.20
CA LEU A 271 6.24 -15.47 11.50
C LEU A 271 6.61 -13.99 11.45
N ASN A 272 6.03 -13.19 12.35
CA ASN A 272 6.34 -11.77 12.50
C ASN A 272 6.66 -11.46 13.96
N ILE A 273 7.85 -10.92 14.22
CA ILE A 273 8.34 -10.58 15.55
C ILE A 273 8.75 -9.11 15.56
N SER A 274 8.25 -8.35 16.54
CA SER A 274 8.51 -6.92 16.64
C SER A 274 8.68 -6.45 18.07
N THR A 275 9.62 -5.54 18.30
CA THR A 275 9.84 -4.92 19.63
C THR A 275 10.10 -5.95 20.72
N MET A 276 10.97 -6.93 20.48
CA MET A 276 11.28 -8.01 21.43
C MET A 276 12.77 -8.14 21.71
N ASN A 277 13.10 -8.54 22.94
CA ASN A 277 14.46 -8.91 23.35
C ASN A 277 14.55 -10.43 23.50
N MET A 278 15.41 -11.06 22.72
CA MET A 278 15.60 -12.51 22.67
C MET A 278 16.89 -12.90 23.39
N ASN A 279 16.80 -13.94 24.23
CA ASN A 279 17.90 -14.45 25.06
C ASN A 279 18.08 -15.95 24.90
N HIS A 280 17.78 -16.47 23.71
CA HIS A 280 17.96 -17.87 23.33
C HIS A 280 18.13 -17.98 21.82
N ASN A 281 18.70 -19.10 21.36
CA ASN A 281 18.80 -19.39 19.92
C ASN A 281 17.41 -19.60 19.31
N PHE A 282 17.20 -19.05 18.12
CA PHE A 282 15.90 -19.09 17.45
C PHE A 282 16.05 -19.71 16.05
N ASP A 283 15.75 -20.99 15.92
CA ASP A 283 15.82 -21.72 14.65
C ASP A 283 14.44 -21.71 13.96
N LEU A 284 14.34 -21.14 12.76
CA LEU A 284 13.10 -21.18 11.98
C LEU A 284 12.80 -22.59 11.47
N ALA A 285 11.55 -23.04 11.58
CA ALA A 285 11.13 -24.28 10.95
C ALA A 285 11.33 -24.23 9.42
N PRO A 286 11.64 -25.38 8.78
CA PRO A 286 11.73 -25.47 7.33
C PRO A 286 10.44 -25.12 6.57
N SER A 287 9.30 -25.04 7.25
CA SER A 287 8.02 -24.64 6.65
C SER A 287 7.84 -23.13 6.56
N VAL A 288 8.61 -22.35 7.33
CA VAL A 288 8.45 -20.89 7.41
C VAL A 288 8.88 -20.27 6.09
N ARG A 289 7.90 -19.73 5.37
CA ARG A 289 8.09 -19.06 4.07
C ARG A 289 8.25 -17.56 4.23
N ALA A 290 7.57 -16.95 5.19
CA ALA A 290 7.64 -15.52 5.45
C ALA A 290 8.10 -15.24 6.89
N PHE A 291 9.19 -14.48 7.04
CA PHE A 291 9.71 -14.05 8.33
C PHE A 291 9.96 -12.53 8.35
N LEU A 292 9.31 -11.85 9.28
CA LEU A 292 9.45 -10.41 9.49
C LEU A 292 9.99 -10.17 10.90
N LEU A 293 11.03 -9.35 11.01
CA LEU A 293 11.71 -9.03 12.26
C LEU A 293 11.99 -7.52 12.33
N THR A 294 11.33 -6.82 13.25
CA THR A 294 11.43 -5.35 13.34
C THR A 294 11.74 -4.89 14.76
N ASN A 295 12.70 -3.98 14.94
CA ASN A 295 12.99 -3.35 16.23
C ASN A 295 13.24 -4.38 17.35
N CYS A 296 14.03 -5.42 17.08
CA CYS A 296 14.31 -6.50 18.02
C CYS A 296 15.78 -6.55 18.41
N THR A 297 16.09 -7.13 19.56
CA THR A 297 17.48 -7.43 19.95
C THR A 297 17.63 -8.90 20.30
N ILE A 298 18.79 -9.48 20.03
CA ILE A 298 19.18 -10.80 20.54
C ILE A 298 20.50 -10.67 21.29
N THR A 299 20.63 -11.31 22.46
CA THR A 299 21.87 -11.25 23.22
C THR A 299 23.01 -11.93 22.46
N SER A 300 24.25 -11.46 22.63
CA SER A 300 25.42 -11.79 21.80
C SER A 300 25.75 -13.27 21.65
N ASP A 301 25.38 -14.10 22.64
CA ASP A 301 25.68 -15.54 22.66
C ASP A 301 24.64 -16.37 21.88
N PHE A 302 23.59 -15.75 21.37
CA PHE A 302 22.54 -16.41 20.60
C PHE A 302 22.42 -15.88 19.18
N SER A 303 21.78 -16.66 18.33
CA SER A 303 21.54 -16.31 16.94
C SER A 303 20.16 -16.75 16.47
N ILE A 304 19.68 -16.08 15.43
CA ILE A 304 18.47 -16.47 14.69
C ILE A 304 18.91 -17.21 13.43
N ARG A 305 18.58 -18.49 13.28
CA ARG A 305 18.88 -19.26 12.07
C ARG A 305 17.71 -19.19 11.09
N ILE A 306 17.97 -18.65 9.91
CA ILE A 306 17.01 -18.58 8.82
C ILE A 306 17.07 -19.88 8.02
N ASN A 307 15.91 -20.42 7.67
CA ASN A 307 15.83 -21.64 6.88
C ASN A 307 16.02 -21.34 5.38
N GLU A 308 16.63 -22.27 4.63
CA GLU A 308 16.94 -22.11 3.20
C GLU A 308 15.69 -21.95 2.31
N SER A 309 14.55 -22.43 2.80
CA SER A 309 13.28 -22.44 2.08
C SER A 309 12.49 -21.13 2.20
N ILE A 310 13.02 -20.16 2.95
CA ILE A 310 12.42 -18.83 3.11
C ILE A 310 12.14 -18.22 1.74
N SER A 311 10.95 -17.64 1.58
CA SER A 311 10.56 -16.92 0.37
C SER A 311 10.51 -15.41 0.61
N LEU A 312 10.12 -14.97 1.80
CA LEU A 312 10.08 -13.57 2.17
C LEU A 312 10.79 -13.38 3.52
N LEU A 313 11.78 -12.51 3.54
CA LEU A 313 12.50 -12.11 4.74
C LEU A 313 12.59 -10.60 4.80
N SER A 314 12.21 -10.00 5.93
CA SER A 314 12.39 -8.58 6.18
C SER A 314 12.91 -8.39 7.59
N ILE A 315 14.13 -7.87 7.72
CA ILE A 315 14.76 -7.54 8.99
C ILE A 315 15.10 -6.06 9.00
N SER A 316 14.58 -5.33 9.97
CA SER A 316 14.87 -3.90 10.15
C SER A 316 15.00 -3.56 11.64
N GLU A 317 15.85 -2.58 11.95
CA GLU A 317 16.06 -2.12 13.33
C GLU A 317 16.44 -3.26 14.31
N PHE A 318 17.17 -4.27 13.80
CA PHE A 318 17.53 -5.45 14.57
C PHE A 318 18.98 -5.40 15.05
N GLU A 319 19.24 -5.83 16.27
CA GLU A 319 20.58 -5.91 16.85
C GLU A 319 20.92 -7.33 17.29
N GLY A 320 21.99 -7.89 16.71
CA GLY A 320 22.58 -9.18 17.07
C GLY A 320 22.86 -10.08 15.87
N LEU A 321 22.94 -11.39 16.08
CA LEU A 321 23.46 -12.34 15.09
C LEU A 321 22.36 -13.09 14.33
N ILE A 322 22.41 -13.07 13.00
CA ILE A 322 21.54 -13.86 12.12
C ILE A 322 22.37 -14.84 11.31
N ASP A 323 22.03 -16.12 11.35
CA ASP A 323 22.62 -17.16 10.52
C ASP A 323 21.80 -17.34 9.24
N MET A 324 22.32 -16.78 8.13
CA MET A 324 21.72 -16.85 6.79
C MET A 324 22.30 -17.97 5.94
N THR A 325 22.97 -18.97 6.54
CA THR A 325 23.60 -20.06 5.78
C THR A 325 22.57 -20.76 4.88
N GLY A 326 22.88 -20.84 3.58
CA GLY A 326 22.01 -21.43 2.56
C GLY A 326 20.94 -20.49 2.01
N VAL A 327 20.87 -19.24 2.49
CA VAL A 327 19.96 -18.20 1.97
C VAL A 327 20.77 -17.16 1.20
N ALA A 328 20.48 -16.99 -0.10
CA ALA A 328 21.07 -15.95 -0.95
C ALA A 328 22.62 -15.97 -1.06
N GLY A 329 23.29 -17.03 -0.63
CA GLY A 329 24.76 -17.13 -0.55
C GLY A 329 25.38 -16.40 0.64
N LEU A 330 24.55 -15.89 1.55
CA LEU A 330 24.96 -15.21 2.78
C LEU A 330 25.39 -16.24 3.84
N ARG A 331 26.10 -15.74 4.86
CA ARG A 331 26.55 -16.51 6.03
C ARG A 331 26.01 -15.87 7.30
N LYS A 332 26.68 -16.08 8.43
CA LYS A 332 26.37 -15.35 9.66
C LYS A 332 26.60 -13.84 9.48
N MET A 333 25.59 -13.06 9.81
CA MET A 333 25.57 -11.61 9.72
C MET A 333 25.32 -11.03 11.11
N GLU A 334 26.27 -10.25 11.62
CA GLU A 334 26.11 -9.44 12.83
C GLU A 334 25.49 -8.10 12.44
N LEU A 335 24.24 -7.88 12.82
CA LEU A 335 23.46 -6.69 12.47
C LEU A 335 23.34 -5.74 13.67
N ASN A 336 23.25 -4.45 13.38
CA ASN A 336 22.89 -3.39 14.33
C ASN A 336 21.59 -2.71 13.91
N ARG A 337 21.03 -1.84 14.77
CA ARG A 337 19.73 -1.19 14.55
C ARG A 337 19.63 -0.30 13.30
N HIS A 338 20.75 0.02 12.66
CA HIS A 338 20.74 0.77 11.40
C HIS A 338 20.74 -0.15 10.17
N ASN A 339 21.01 -1.44 10.34
CA ASN A 339 21.00 -2.40 9.25
C ASN A 339 19.58 -2.78 8.83
N THR A 340 19.42 -2.95 7.52
CA THR A 340 18.19 -3.47 6.92
C THR A 340 18.56 -4.60 5.96
N LEU A 341 17.80 -5.69 6.01
CA LEU A 341 17.93 -6.83 5.11
C LEU A 341 16.54 -7.21 4.61
N TYR A 342 16.36 -7.22 3.30
CA TYR A 342 15.13 -7.65 2.66
C TYR A 342 15.45 -8.68 1.58
N PHE A 343 14.75 -9.79 1.57
CA PHE A 343 14.90 -10.85 0.59
C PHE A 343 13.52 -11.35 0.18
N ASP A 344 13.29 -11.41 -1.14
CA ASP A 344 12.03 -11.84 -1.72
C ASP A 344 12.28 -12.77 -2.91
N ARG A 345 11.98 -14.04 -2.70
CA ARG A 345 11.89 -15.09 -3.71
C ARG A 345 10.47 -15.05 -4.27
N CYS A 346 10.15 -13.98 -4.99
CA CYS A 346 8.86 -13.78 -5.65
C CYS A 346 8.58 -14.95 -6.61
N THR A 347 7.62 -15.83 -6.28
CA THR A 347 7.29 -16.99 -7.13
C THR A 347 6.29 -16.70 -8.25
N GLY A 348 5.86 -15.44 -8.41
CA GLY A 348 4.74 -15.09 -9.31
C GLY A 348 4.94 -13.86 -10.21
N THR A 349 5.98 -13.06 -10.00
CA THR A 349 6.26 -11.90 -10.85
C THR A 349 7.41 -12.22 -11.80
N SER A 350 7.44 -11.57 -12.97
CA SER A 350 8.54 -11.70 -13.93
C SER A 350 9.89 -11.18 -13.41
N GLN A 351 9.97 -10.66 -12.18
CA GLN A 351 11.11 -9.92 -11.65
C GLN A 351 12.17 -10.78 -10.93
N GLY A 352 11.99 -12.11 -10.86
CA GLY A 352 12.94 -13.01 -10.23
C GLY A 352 13.16 -12.74 -8.74
N CYS A 353 14.19 -13.34 -8.15
CA CYS A 353 14.50 -13.16 -6.73
C CYS A 353 15.26 -11.85 -6.47
N LEU A 354 14.84 -11.11 -5.44
CA LEU A 354 15.40 -9.83 -5.02
C LEU A 354 16.11 -9.96 -3.66
N LEU A 355 17.33 -9.45 -3.57
CA LEU A 355 18.05 -9.20 -2.32
C LEU A 355 18.35 -7.70 -2.18
N GLN A 356 18.02 -7.12 -1.02
CA GLN A 356 18.33 -5.75 -0.66
C GLN A 356 18.99 -5.69 0.72
N ILE A 357 20.14 -5.01 0.81
CA ILE A 357 20.92 -4.84 2.04
C ILE A 357 21.26 -3.36 2.21
N GLU A 358 21.04 -2.82 3.41
CA GLU A 358 21.37 -1.42 3.75
C GLU A 358 22.27 -1.29 4.98
N ASN A 359 23.18 -0.30 4.93
CA ASN A 359 24.05 0.15 6.02
C ASN A 359 25.04 -0.90 6.58
N TYR A 360 25.35 -1.95 5.81
CA TYR A 360 26.09 -3.11 6.31
C TYR A 360 27.55 -3.15 5.84
N THR A 361 28.45 -3.62 6.69
CA THR A 361 29.86 -3.84 6.34
C THR A 361 30.17 -5.34 6.27
N PHE A 362 30.48 -5.84 5.08
CA PHE A 362 30.89 -7.22 4.87
C PHE A 362 32.31 -7.45 5.39
N LYS A 363 32.44 -8.32 6.40
CA LYS A 363 33.73 -8.75 6.98
C LYS A 363 34.35 -9.94 6.25
N HIS A 364 33.60 -10.60 5.36
CA HIS A 364 34.02 -11.80 4.63
C HIS A 364 33.51 -11.75 3.20
N SER A 365 34.23 -12.40 2.27
CA SER A 365 33.80 -12.50 0.89
C SER A 365 32.52 -13.32 0.79
N VAL A 366 31.61 -12.85 -0.07
CA VAL A 366 30.30 -13.46 -0.28
C VAL A 366 30.17 -13.84 -1.73
N VAL A 367 29.70 -15.06 -1.98
CA VAL A 367 29.28 -15.49 -3.31
C VAL A 367 27.76 -15.52 -3.29
N PHE A 368 27.13 -14.55 -3.93
CA PHE A 368 25.69 -14.49 -4.01
C PHE A 368 25.15 -15.69 -4.79
N SER A 369 24.01 -16.19 -4.34
CA SER A 369 23.37 -17.37 -4.93
C SER A 369 22.97 -17.14 -6.39
N ASP A 370 23.01 -18.22 -7.18
CA ASP A 370 22.64 -18.20 -8.60
C ASP A 370 21.14 -17.93 -8.85
N ASP A 371 20.28 -18.09 -7.84
CA ASP A 371 18.83 -17.79 -7.92
C ASP A 371 18.51 -16.30 -7.77
N LEU A 372 19.46 -15.46 -7.37
CA LEU A 372 19.28 -14.01 -7.24
C LEU A 372 19.29 -13.32 -8.61
N GLU A 373 18.16 -12.72 -9.00
CA GLU A 373 18.04 -11.95 -10.23
C GLU A 373 18.40 -10.48 -10.02
N THR A 374 17.97 -9.90 -8.89
CA THR A 374 18.21 -8.49 -8.55
C THR A 374 18.92 -8.36 -7.20
N ILE A 375 20.00 -7.58 -7.18
CA ILE A 375 20.74 -7.26 -5.95
C ILE A 375 20.78 -5.74 -5.78
N ARG A 376 20.36 -5.25 -4.60
CA ARG A 376 20.41 -3.83 -4.21
C ARG A 376 21.25 -3.66 -2.95
N LEU A 377 22.31 -2.86 -3.03
CA LEU A 377 23.20 -2.57 -1.90
C LEU A 377 23.25 -1.06 -1.67
N LYS A 378 22.82 -0.61 -0.48
CA LYS A 378 22.78 0.81 -0.13
C LYS A 378 23.60 1.12 1.11
N ARG A 379 24.57 2.04 1.00
CA ARG A 379 25.54 2.38 2.05
C ARG A 379 26.20 1.12 2.61
N VAL A 380 26.57 0.21 1.71
CA VAL A 380 27.24 -1.05 2.04
C VAL A 380 28.73 -0.87 1.80
N GLU A 381 29.54 -1.47 2.66
CA GLU A 381 31.00 -1.44 2.58
C GLU A 381 31.57 -2.87 2.65
N THR A 382 32.76 -3.09 2.09
CA THR A 382 33.52 -4.32 2.27
C THR A 382 34.81 -4.01 3.02
N ALA A 383 35.20 -4.87 3.97
CA ALA A 383 36.53 -4.78 4.56
C ALA A 383 37.64 -4.96 3.50
N GLN A 384 38.87 -4.56 3.80
CA GLN A 384 39.98 -4.65 2.84
C GLN A 384 40.20 -6.09 2.36
N GLY A 385 40.30 -6.29 1.05
CA GLY A 385 40.49 -7.60 0.43
C GLY A 385 39.24 -8.49 0.39
N ILE A 386 38.09 -7.96 0.84
CA ILE A 386 36.80 -8.65 0.76
C ILE A 386 36.10 -8.29 -0.55
N GLU A 387 35.61 -9.32 -1.24
CA GLU A 387 34.90 -9.18 -2.51
C GLU A 387 33.49 -9.77 -2.43
N LEU A 388 32.55 -9.15 -3.15
CA LEU A 388 31.21 -9.66 -3.36
C LEU A 388 31.11 -10.21 -4.78
N VAL A 389 31.03 -11.54 -4.89
CA VAL A 389 30.94 -12.25 -6.16
C VAL A 389 29.47 -12.41 -6.55
N LEU A 390 29.11 -11.91 -7.73
CA LEU A 390 27.74 -12.01 -8.26
C LEU A 390 27.45 -13.42 -8.78
N GLY A 391 26.29 -13.98 -8.42
CA GLY A 391 25.80 -15.26 -8.96
C GLY A 391 25.49 -15.20 -10.46
N ARG A 392 25.41 -16.37 -11.11
CA ARG A 392 25.18 -16.52 -12.56
C ARG A 392 23.83 -15.96 -13.03
N GLY A 393 22.81 -16.06 -12.19
CA GLY A 393 21.45 -15.59 -12.47
C GLY A 393 21.23 -14.09 -12.26
N CYS A 394 22.22 -13.36 -11.72
CA CYS A 394 22.08 -11.93 -11.47
C CYS A 394 21.97 -11.16 -12.79
N LYS A 395 20.84 -10.49 -13.00
CA LYS A 395 20.54 -9.64 -14.16
C LYS A 395 20.59 -8.16 -13.84
N HIS A 396 20.33 -7.80 -12.58
CA HIS A 396 20.21 -6.41 -12.14
C HIS A 396 21.04 -6.16 -10.88
N LEU A 397 21.94 -5.18 -10.95
CA LEU A 397 22.72 -4.71 -9.81
C LEU A 397 22.44 -3.24 -9.57
N GLU A 398 22.07 -2.88 -8.34
CA GLU A 398 21.90 -1.49 -7.91
C GLU A 398 22.79 -1.22 -6.70
N LEU A 399 23.65 -0.21 -6.81
CA LEU A 399 24.56 0.22 -5.77
C LEU A 399 24.29 1.69 -5.44
N ASP A 400 24.07 2.02 -4.16
CA ASP A 400 23.84 3.39 -3.68
C ASP A 400 24.83 3.74 -2.57
N SER A 401 25.72 4.70 -2.82
CA SER A 401 26.90 4.98 -1.98
C SER A 401 27.71 3.72 -1.61
N PRO A 402 28.06 2.85 -2.57
CA PRO A 402 28.86 1.68 -2.27
C PRO A 402 30.31 2.06 -1.92
N LYS A 403 30.91 1.32 -0.99
CA LYS A 403 32.37 1.13 -0.92
C LYS A 403 32.67 -0.36 -0.93
N VAL A 404 32.22 -1.03 -1.99
CA VAL A 404 32.29 -2.48 -2.12
C VAL A 404 33.13 -2.88 -3.31
N ALA A 405 33.96 -3.91 -3.15
CA ALA A 405 34.60 -4.58 -4.27
C ALA A 405 33.63 -5.61 -4.86
N ILE A 406 33.06 -5.32 -6.04
CA ILE A 406 32.21 -6.27 -6.76
C ILE A 406 33.06 -7.08 -7.74
N ASN A 407 32.91 -8.40 -7.68
CA ASN A 407 33.51 -9.33 -8.63
C ASN A 407 32.41 -9.94 -9.52
N PRO A 408 32.29 -9.49 -10.78
CA PRO A 408 31.26 -9.97 -11.70
C PRO A 408 31.66 -11.24 -12.47
N SER A 409 32.80 -11.87 -12.15
CA SER A 409 33.37 -12.97 -12.96
C SER A 409 32.43 -14.16 -13.19
N CYS A 410 31.52 -14.43 -12.24
CA CYS A 410 30.53 -15.50 -12.36
C CYS A 410 29.21 -15.03 -13.00
N SER A 411 28.94 -13.73 -13.08
CA SER A 411 27.66 -13.23 -13.60
C SER A 411 27.66 -13.23 -15.13
N MET A 412 26.97 -14.22 -15.69
CA MET A 412 26.85 -14.37 -17.14
C MET A 412 25.68 -13.55 -17.70
N SER A 413 24.74 -13.15 -16.84
CA SER A 413 23.43 -12.61 -17.20
C SER A 413 23.23 -11.14 -16.81
N LEU A 414 24.26 -10.44 -16.32
CA LEU A 414 24.10 -9.05 -15.86
C LEU A 414 23.78 -8.11 -17.03
N GLU A 415 22.54 -7.64 -17.07
CA GLU A 415 22.02 -6.79 -18.14
C GLU A 415 21.96 -5.33 -17.74
N LYS A 416 21.70 -5.04 -16.47
CA LYS A 416 21.48 -3.67 -15.97
C LYS A 416 22.26 -3.38 -14.71
N VAL A 417 22.94 -2.24 -14.69
CA VAL A 417 23.63 -1.71 -13.52
C VAL A 417 23.17 -0.29 -13.23
N THR A 418 22.79 -0.04 -11.98
CA THR A 418 22.42 1.28 -11.45
C THR A 418 23.43 1.68 -10.39
N LEU A 419 24.10 2.81 -10.56
CA LEU A 419 25.08 3.35 -9.62
C LEU A 419 24.60 4.72 -9.14
N LYS A 420 24.38 4.85 -7.83
CA LYS A 420 23.93 6.09 -7.19
C LYS A 420 24.99 6.55 -6.21
N ASN A 421 25.22 7.86 -6.12
CA ASN A 421 26.11 8.46 -5.12
C ASN A 421 27.48 7.75 -5.03
N THR A 422 27.99 7.28 -6.17
CA THR A 422 29.18 6.40 -6.26
C THR A 422 30.38 7.24 -6.68
N ALA A 423 31.53 7.03 -6.06
CA ALA A 423 32.74 7.75 -6.42
C ALA A 423 33.21 7.38 -7.83
N PHE A 424 33.68 8.37 -8.59
CA PHE A 424 34.02 8.18 -10.01
C PHE A 424 35.08 7.09 -10.27
N HIS A 425 36.07 6.94 -9.38
CA HIS A 425 37.08 5.89 -9.49
C HIS A 425 36.49 4.48 -9.37
N ASP A 426 35.48 4.29 -8.50
CA ASP A 426 34.78 3.02 -8.35
C ASP A 426 33.95 2.69 -9.59
N ILE A 427 33.33 3.70 -10.21
CA ILE A 427 32.61 3.53 -11.49
C ILE A 427 33.55 3.02 -12.58
N LYS A 428 34.73 3.63 -12.73
CA LYS A 428 35.76 3.20 -13.69
C LYS A 428 36.18 1.74 -13.46
N ASN A 429 36.50 1.38 -12.21
CA ASN A 429 36.92 0.03 -11.85
C ASN A 429 35.81 -1.00 -12.08
N LEU A 430 34.58 -0.66 -11.75
CA LEU A 430 33.44 -1.54 -11.91
C LEU A 430 33.11 -1.75 -13.40
N LEU A 431 33.00 -0.69 -14.20
CA LEU A 431 32.65 -0.81 -15.63
C LEU A 431 33.73 -1.51 -16.46
N THR A 432 35.00 -1.48 -16.05
CA THR A 432 36.06 -2.25 -16.72
C THR A 432 35.94 -3.75 -16.46
N ALA A 433 35.43 -4.17 -15.30
CA ALA A 433 35.16 -5.58 -14.98
C ALA A 433 33.86 -6.11 -15.63
N LEU A 434 32.92 -5.22 -15.92
CA LEU A 434 31.59 -5.54 -16.44
C LEU A 434 31.59 -5.55 -17.96
N SER A 435 31.80 -6.69 -18.60
CA SER A 435 31.89 -6.79 -20.07
C SER A 435 30.56 -7.02 -20.81
N ARG A 436 29.44 -7.21 -20.10
CA ARG A 436 28.15 -7.67 -20.65
C ARG A 436 26.96 -6.76 -20.36
N VAL A 437 27.17 -5.68 -19.64
CA VAL A 437 26.09 -4.81 -19.17
C VAL A 437 25.52 -4.01 -20.34
N LYS A 438 24.24 -4.23 -20.64
CA LYS A 438 23.56 -3.55 -21.74
C LYS A 438 23.02 -2.18 -21.32
N THR A 439 22.61 -2.03 -20.06
CA THR A 439 22.00 -0.81 -19.54
C THR A 439 22.76 -0.27 -18.34
N LEU A 440 23.21 0.97 -18.43
CA LEU A 440 23.84 1.71 -17.34
C LEU A 440 22.93 2.84 -16.88
N ILE A 441 22.70 2.93 -15.57
CA ILE A 441 22.06 4.08 -14.93
C ILE A 441 23.05 4.68 -13.94
N LEU A 442 23.36 5.98 -14.09
CA LEU A 442 24.15 6.74 -13.13
C LEU A 442 23.27 7.82 -12.50
N GLU A 443 23.36 8.00 -11.18
CA GLU A 443 22.56 8.97 -10.42
C GLU A 443 23.38 9.70 -9.36
N ASN A 444 23.35 11.03 -9.37
CA ASN A 444 24.06 11.91 -8.44
C ASN A 444 25.56 11.57 -8.31
N VAL A 445 26.28 11.71 -9.42
CA VAL A 445 27.72 11.40 -9.52
C VAL A 445 28.44 12.62 -10.09
N ASP A 446 29.56 12.96 -9.45
CA ASP A 446 30.53 13.92 -9.96
C ASP A 446 31.62 13.19 -10.75
N ILE A 447 31.91 13.64 -11.96
CA ILE A 447 32.90 13.04 -12.87
C ILE A 447 34.02 14.04 -13.09
N GLU A 448 35.22 13.67 -12.64
CA GLU A 448 36.34 14.60 -12.53
C GLU A 448 37.26 14.58 -13.77
N ASP A 449 37.25 13.50 -14.56
CA ASP A 449 38.12 13.33 -15.73
C ASP A 449 37.36 12.93 -17.00
N TYR A 450 38.10 12.82 -18.09
CA TYR A 450 37.64 12.10 -19.27
C TYR A 450 37.20 10.67 -18.95
N PHE A 451 36.03 10.28 -19.46
CA PHE A 451 35.49 8.93 -19.35
C PHE A 451 34.82 8.52 -20.65
N GLU A 452 35.22 7.37 -21.20
CA GLU A 452 34.58 6.76 -22.36
C GLU A 452 33.89 5.47 -21.93
N LEU A 453 32.61 5.33 -22.30
CA LEU A 453 31.85 4.14 -21.96
C LEU A 453 32.37 2.90 -22.74
N PRO A 454 32.35 1.71 -22.12
CA PRO A 454 32.59 0.47 -22.83
C PRO A 454 31.63 0.24 -24.00
N GLY A 455 32.13 -0.37 -25.09
CA GLY A 455 31.39 -0.56 -26.36
C GLY A 455 30.19 -1.51 -26.33
N HIS A 456 29.97 -2.23 -25.23
CA HIS A 456 28.87 -3.19 -25.08
C HIS A 456 27.64 -2.59 -24.37
N ILE A 457 27.72 -1.34 -23.90
CA ILE A 457 26.61 -0.64 -23.26
C ILE A 457 25.70 -0.04 -24.34
N HIS A 458 24.46 -0.51 -24.40
CA HIS A 458 23.46 -0.09 -25.40
C HIS A 458 22.56 1.03 -24.91
N ALA A 459 22.21 1.06 -23.62
CA ALA A 459 21.35 2.09 -23.03
C ALA A 459 22.05 2.79 -21.86
N VAL A 460 21.99 4.12 -21.85
CA VAL A 460 22.62 4.97 -20.83
C VAL A 460 21.60 5.97 -20.30
N ILE A 461 21.38 5.95 -18.99
CA ILE A 461 20.51 6.91 -18.31
C ILE A 461 21.34 7.64 -17.25
N LEU A 462 21.51 8.94 -17.43
CA LEU A 462 22.26 9.81 -16.54
C LEU A 462 21.30 10.72 -15.79
N ARG A 463 21.43 10.78 -14.46
CA ARG A 463 20.58 11.58 -13.57
C ARG A 463 21.44 12.39 -12.61
N GLU A 464 21.23 13.70 -12.55
CA GLU A 464 21.97 14.59 -11.65
C GLU A 464 23.50 14.41 -11.76
N ILE A 465 24.02 14.21 -12.98
CA ILE A 465 25.46 14.02 -13.22
C ILE A 465 26.14 15.36 -13.45
N ARG A 466 27.26 15.59 -12.77
CA ARG A 466 28.06 16.81 -12.93
C ARG A 466 29.45 16.46 -13.43
N LEU A 467 29.85 17.05 -14.55
CA LEU A 467 31.21 16.91 -15.07
C LEU A 467 32.05 18.12 -14.64
N ALA A 468 33.24 17.88 -14.09
CA ALA A 468 34.20 18.92 -13.73
C ALA A 468 34.64 19.75 -14.95
N THR A 469 35.15 20.97 -14.74
CA THR A 469 35.65 21.81 -15.84
C THR A 469 36.73 21.08 -16.64
N SER A 470 36.57 21.01 -17.96
CA SER A 470 37.45 20.30 -18.91
C SER A 470 37.34 18.77 -18.92
N SER A 471 36.53 18.17 -18.04
CA SER A 471 36.18 16.75 -18.16
C SER A 471 35.18 16.53 -19.31
N ARG A 472 35.10 15.30 -19.81
CA ARG A 472 34.19 14.92 -20.89
C ARG A 472 33.70 13.48 -20.70
N PHE A 473 32.41 13.27 -20.89
CA PHE A 473 31.79 11.94 -20.87
C PHE A 473 31.43 11.50 -22.28
N SER A 474 32.12 10.49 -22.81
CA SER A 474 31.95 9.99 -24.18
C SER A 474 31.10 8.73 -24.21
N ILE A 475 30.03 8.77 -25.00
CA ILE A 475 29.14 7.62 -25.25
C ILE A 475 29.72 6.77 -26.38
N ASN A 476 29.70 5.46 -26.18
CA ASN A 476 30.27 4.51 -27.11
C ASN A 476 29.42 4.37 -28.40
N ARG A 477 30.03 3.83 -29.46
CA ARG A 477 29.43 3.66 -30.78
C ARG A 477 28.17 2.77 -30.81
N GLY A 478 28.12 1.73 -29.99
CA GLY A 478 27.05 0.73 -29.94
C GLY A 478 25.84 1.13 -29.11
N CYS A 479 25.84 2.31 -28.50
CA CYS A 479 24.73 2.85 -27.74
C CYS A 479 23.55 3.20 -28.67
N ASN A 480 22.33 2.82 -28.32
CA ASN A 480 21.11 3.16 -29.06
C ASN A 480 20.08 3.92 -28.21
N GLU A 481 20.30 4.06 -26.90
CA GLU A 481 19.46 4.82 -26.01
C GLU A 481 20.30 5.69 -25.08
N VAL A 482 20.07 7.00 -25.07
CA VAL A 482 20.74 7.94 -24.17
C VAL A 482 19.73 8.89 -23.56
N ARG A 483 19.68 8.98 -22.23
CA ARG A 483 18.82 9.91 -21.52
C ARG A 483 19.61 10.72 -20.50
N PHE A 484 19.44 12.04 -20.54
CA PHE A 484 20.02 13.00 -19.59
C PHE A 484 18.92 13.65 -18.78
N TYR A 485 19.03 13.57 -17.46
CA TYR A 485 18.14 14.20 -16.51
C TYR A 485 18.98 15.04 -15.54
N HIS A 486 18.79 16.37 -15.54
CA HIS A 486 19.50 17.30 -14.67
C HIS A 486 21.03 17.16 -14.70
N CYS A 487 21.58 16.92 -15.89
CA CYS A 487 23.01 16.74 -16.07
C CYS A 487 23.68 18.08 -16.41
N SER A 488 24.95 18.26 -16.05
CA SER A 488 25.78 19.42 -16.37
C SER A 488 27.17 19.00 -16.91
N GLY A 489 27.79 19.86 -17.72
CA GLY A 489 29.11 19.63 -18.31
C GLY A 489 29.12 19.13 -19.76
N MET A 490 30.27 18.64 -20.26
CA MET A 490 30.48 18.26 -21.67
C MET A 490 30.28 16.75 -21.96
N TYR A 491 29.24 16.43 -22.73
CA TYR A 491 28.90 15.08 -23.20
C TYR A 491 29.19 14.92 -24.69
N ASP A 492 29.75 13.76 -25.08
CA ASP A 492 30.16 13.49 -26.45
C ASP A 492 29.48 12.22 -26.98
N LEU A 493 28.47 12.40 -27.83
CA LEU A 493 27.73 11.34 -28.50
C LEU A 493 28.13 11.22 -29.98
N SER A 494 29.15 11.95 -30.44
CA SER A 494 29.50 12.04 -31.87
C SER A 494 29.83 10.69 -32.52
N LYS A 495 30.23 9.70 -31.71
CA LYS A 495 30.55 8.33 -32.16
C LYS A 495 29.33 7.41 -32.25
N VAL A 496 28.18 7.80 -31.70
CA VAL A 496 26.98 6.96 -31.67
C VAL A 496 26.38 6.84 -33.08
N GLU A 497 26.21 5.62 -33.58
CA GLU A 497 25.79 5.40 -34.98
C GLU A 497 24.28 5.20 -35.15
N ASN A 498 23.62 4.58 -34.17
CA ASN A 498 22.21 4.22 -34.27
C ASN A 498 21.43 4.62 -33.01
N LEU A 499 21.40 5.91 -32.70
CA LEU A 499 20.61 6.44 -31.59
C LEU A 499 19.11 6.38 -31.93
N GLU A 500 18.37 5.51 -31.25
CA GLU A 500 16.93 5.28 -31.46
C GLU A 500 16.06 5.96 -30.40
N ALA A 501 16.55 6.08 -29.16
CA ALA A 501 15.86 6.74 -28.06
C ALA A 501 16.74 7.82 -27.43
N PHE A 502 16.18 9.03 -27.30
CA PHE A 502 16.91 10.17 -26.75
C PHE A 502 16.07 10.93 -25.74
N GLY A 503 16.64 11.17 -24.55
CA GLY A 503 16.04 11.96 -23.49
C GLY A 503 16.92 13.13 -23.10
N LEU A 504 16.35 14.33 -23.01
CA LEU A 504 17.08 15.53 -22.60
C LEU A 504 16.20 16.41 -21.71
N ILE A 505 16.52 16.45 -20.42
CA ILE A 505 15.79 17.21 -19.41
C ILE A 505 16.79 17.99 -18.55
N PHE A 506 16.75 19.32 -18.60
CA PHE A 506 17.70 20.17 -17.86
C PHE A 506 17.19 20.56 -16.47
N GLY A 507 18.14 20.82 -15.57
CA GLY A 507 17.89 21.61 -14.36
C GLY A 507 17.80 23.10 -14.71
N LEU A 508 16.98 23.85 -13.97
CA LEU A 508 16.76 25.29 -14.19
C LEU A 508 18.03 26.14 -14.08
N ASN A 509 19.02 25.68 -13.31
CA ASN A 509 20.20 26.48 -12.96
C ASN A 509 21.46 26.08 -13.76
N ASP A 510 21.39 25.04 -14.59
CA ASP A 510 22.59 24.36 -15.13
C ASP A 510 22.87 24.62 -16.62
N GLU A 511 22.03 25.42 -17.29
CA GLU A 511 22.04 25.59 -18.76
C GLU A 511 23.41 26.05 -19.31
N SER A 512 24.12 26.94 -18.61
CA SER A 512 25.38 27.51 -19.11
C SER A 512 26.54 26.51 -19.21
N THR A 513 26.46 25.39 -18.49
CA THR A 513 27.55 24.41 -18.40
C THR A 513 27.32 23.15 -19.22
N PHE A 514 26.07 22.90 -19.65
CA PHE A 514 25.74 21.70 -20.41
C PHE A 514 26.12 21.85 -21.89
N LYS A 515 26.99 20.96 -22.36
CA LYS A 515 27.43 20.88 -23.75
C LYS A 515 27.28 19.48 -24.28
N ILE A 516 26.70 19.32 -25.46
CA ILE A 516 26.55 18.01 -26.10
C ILE A 516 27.06 18.04 -27.54
N SER A 517 27.91 17.07 -27.88
CA SER A 517 28.29 16.80 -29.28
C SER A 517 27.37 15.72 -29.83
N PHE A 518 26.45 16.07 -30.73
CA PHE A 518 25.43 15.15 -31.22
C PHE A 518 25.94 14.18 -32.30
N PRO A 519 25.35 12.97 -32.39
CA PRO A 519 25.44 12.13 -33.57
C PRO A 519 24.44 12.60 -34.65
N SER A 520 24.28 11.80 -35.71
CA SER A 520 23.06 11.89 -36.52
C SER A 520 21.84 11.51 -35.67
N LEU A 521 20.77 12.30 -35.81
CA LEU A 521 19.49 12.09 -35.11
C LEU A 521 18.43 11.47 -36.05
N ASP A 522 18.81 11.06 -37.26
CA ASP A 522 17.88 10.54 -38.26
C ASP A 522 17.22 9.23 -37.80
N ASN A 523 17.87 8.46 -36.93
CA ASN A 523 17.37 7.17 -36.44
C ASN A 523 16.48 7.28 -35.19
N ILE A 524 16.32 8.47 -34.60
CA ILE A 524 15.53 8.65 -33.38
C ILE A 524 14.06 8.35 -33.65
N ARG A 525 13.52 7.42 -32.86
CA ARG A 525 12.11 7.01 -32.83
C ARG A 525 11.41 7.48 -31.56
N GLU A 526 12.14 7.65 -30.46
CA GLU A 526 11.63 8.14 -29.19
C GLU A 526 12.41 9.37 -28.72
N LEU A 527 11.69 10.45 -28.43
CA LEU A 527 12.23 11.70 -27.90
C LEU A 527 11.49 12.10 -26.64
N ASP A 528 12.20 12.28 -25.52
CA ASP A 528 11.70 12.79 -24.24
C ASP A 528 12.41 14.09 -23.89
N ILE A 529 11.72 15.22 -23.99
CA ILE A 529 12.31 16.55 -23.85
C ILE A 529 11.52 17.42 -22.88
N ALA A 530 12.22 18.33 -22.20
CA ALA A 530 11.60 19.37 -21.39
C ALA A 530 11.58 20.73 -22.12
N CYS A 531 10.66 21.62 -21.76
CA CYS A 531 10.52 22.94 -22.40
C CYS A 531 11.52 23.99 -21.89
N ASN A 532 12.30 23.66 -20.86
CA ASN A 532 13.43 24.44 -20.37
C ASN A 532 14.75 24.08 -21.06
N LEU A 533 14.71 23.46 -22.23
CA LEU A 533 15.90 23.24 -23.04
C LEU A 533 16.38 24.55 -23.66
N SER A 534 17.70 24.72 -23.78
CA SER A 534 18.27 25.81 -24.59
C SER A 534 17.71 25.73 -26.02
N GLU A 535 17.39 26.87 -26.61
CA GLU A 535 16.74 26.92 -27.92
C GLU A 535 17.55 26.26 -29.03
N GLU A 536 18.88 26.33 -28.95
CA GLU A 536 19.79 25.73 -29.93
C GLU A 536 19.65 24.20 -29.95
N TYR A 537 19.80 23.55 -28.80
CA TYR A 537 19.65 22.09 -28.70
C TYR A 537 18.27 21.62 -29.08
N LEU A 538 17.25 22.35 -28.67
CA LEU A 538 15.88 22.01 -28.98
C LEU A 538 15.65 22.11 -30.50
N LYS A 539 15.98 23.24 -31.12
CA LYS A 539 15.88 23.42 -32.59
C LYS A 539 16.65 22.34 -33.33
N TYR A 540 17.86 21.99 -32.87
CA TYR A 540 18.65 20.92 -33.46
C TYR A 540 17.94 19.56 -33.38
N CYS A 541 17.45 19.16 -32.19
CA CYS A 541 16.73 17.90 -32.03
C CYS A 541 15.48 17.84 -32.92
N LEU A 542 14.67 18.89 -32.94
CA LEU A 542 13.40 18.89 -33.67
C LEU A 542 13.59 18.85 -35.20
N THR A 543 14.59 19.58 -35.72
CA THR A 543 14.84 19.63 -37.18
C THR A 543 15.51 18.36 -37.71
N LYS A 544 16.15 17.57 -36.85
CA LYS A 544 16.91 16.39 -37.24
C LYS A 544 16.23 15.05 -36.93
N CYS A 545 15.24 15.01 -36.04
CA CYS A 545 14.49 13.79 -35.71
C CYS A 545 13.40 13.45 -36.76
N ILE A 546 13.79 13.16 -38.01
CA ILE A 546 12.86 12.95 -39.13
C ILE A 546 12.04 11.65 -39.07
N ASN A 547 12.41 10.70 -38.20
CA ASN A 547 11.77 9.38 -38.05
C ASN A 547 11.03 9.20 -36.71
N LEU A 548 10.77 10.30 -36.00
CA LEU A 548 10.15 10.30 -34.68
C LEU A 548 8.76 9.63 -34.69
N GLN A 549 8.55 8.70 -33.75
CA GLN A 549 7.27 8.00 -33.54
C GLN A 549 6.67 8.29 -32.17
N ASN A 550 7.51 8.47 -31.15
CA ASN A 550 7.09 8.71 -29.77
C ASN A 550 7.71 10.03 -29.29
N LEU A 551 6.85 10.97 -28.90
CA LEU A 551 7.28 12.26 -28.37
C LEU A 551 6.68 12.47 -26.98
N THR A 552 7.54 12.75 -26.02
CA THR A 552 7.16 13.28 -24.71
C THR A 552 7.71 14.70 -24.57
N VAL A 553 6.83 15.65 -24.33
CA VAL A 553 7.18 17.04 -24.05
C VAL A 553 6.72 17.39 -22.65
N ARG A 554 7.67 17.72 -21.77
CA ARG A 554 7.42 18.06 -20.37
C ARG A 554 7.54 19.57 -20.17
N SER A 555 6.67 20.17 -19.38
CA SER A 555 6.83 21.58 -19.03
C SER A 555 8.02 21.81 -18.11
N PHE A 556 8.18 20.95 -17.11
CA PHE A 556 9.32 20.86 -16.21
C PHE A 556 9.54 19.43 -15.72
N ASP A 557 10.72 19.15 -15.17
CA ASP A 557 10.96 17.89 -14.45
C ASP A 557 10.53 17.99 -12.99
N HIS A 558 9.59 17.13 -12.61
CA HIS A 558 9.05 17.04 -11.26
C HIS A 558 9.61 15.80 -10.56
N THR A 559 10.94 15.65 -10.54
CA THR A 559 11.57 14.48 -9.92
C THR A 559 11.60 14.54 -8.40
N LYS A 560 11.42 15.72 -7.77
CA LYS A 560 11.40 15.84 -6.30
C LYS A 560 9.99 16.03 -5.78
N LYS A 561 9.37 14.94 -5.32
CA LYS A 561 8.12 14.89 -4.54
C LYS A 561 8.09 15.80 -3.28
N SER A 562 9.16 16.53 -2.94
CA SER A 562 9.30 17.20 -1.64
C SER A 562 9.85 18.63 -1.63
N ALA A 563 10.14 19.26 -2.77
CA ALA A 563 10.50 20.69 -2.76
C ALA A 563 9.30 21.53 -3.19
N SER A 564 8.78 22.37 -2.28
CA SER A 564 7.99 23.53 -2.69
C SER A 564 8.76 24.28 -3.77
N TYR A 565 8.09 24.57 -4.90
CA TYR A 565 8.67 25.31 -6.02
C TYR A 565 9.62 26.38 -5.51
N PRO A 566 10.93 26.36 -5.87
CA PRO A 566 11.67 27.60 -5.81
C PRO A 566 10.84 28.61 -6.60
N SER A 567 10.53 29.77 -6.01
CA SER A 567 9.86 30.84 -6.72
C SER A 567 10.61 31.00 -8.02
N LEU A 568 9.98 30.64 -9.14
CA LEU A 568 10.55 30.78 -10.47
C LEU A 568 10.66 32.28 -10.73
N SER A 569 11.68 32.91 -10.17
CA SER A 569 12.14 34.23 -10.58
C SER A 569 12.93 34.07 -11.89
N ILE A 570 12.42 33.26 -12.81
CA ILE A 570 12.84 33.33 -14.20
C ILE A 570 12.37 34.71 -14.62
N SER A 571 13.28 35.67 -14.66
CA SER A 571 12.91 36.99 -15.15
C SER A 571 12.42 36.80 -16.60
N LYS A 572 11.35 37.50 -16.99
CA LYS A 572 10.93 37.54 -18.40
C LYS A 572 12.15 37.82 -19.29
N ASP A 573 13.06 38.67 -18.81
CA ASP A 573 14.33 38.98 -19.44
C ASP A 573 15.28 37.79 -19.61
N GLU A 574 15.35 36.79 -18.72
CA GLU A 574 16.18 35.58 -18.97
C GLU A 574 15.60 34.73 -20.10
N VAL A 575 14.28 34.62 -20.18
CA VAL A 575 13.62 33.94 -21.31
C VAL A 575 13.79 34.74 -22.60
N PHE A 576 13.57 36.06 -22.57
CA PHE A 576 13.66 36.95 -23.73
C PHE A 576 15.09 37.34 -24.14
N ASN A 577 16.09 37.28 -23.25
CA ASN A 577 17.50 37.54 -23.59
C ASN A 577 18.18 36.31 -24.18
N SER A 578 17.73 35.09 -23.83
CA SER A 578 18.16 33.86 -24.52
C SER A 578 17.72 33.82 -26.00
N LEU A 579 16.73 34.64 -26.37
CA LEU A 579 16.17 34.79 -27.72
C LEU A 579 16.96 35.76 -28.63
N GLY A 580 17.97 36.44 -28.09
CA GLY A 580 18.73 37.48 -28.76
C GLY A 580 19.42 36.98 -30.04
N ASN A 581 18.82 37.30 -31.20
CA ASN A 581 19.26 37.15 -32.60
C ASN A 581 18.51 36.12 -33.47
N ASN A 582 17.54 35.37 -32.95
CA ASN A 582 16.78 34.44 -33.79
C ASN A 582 15.60 35.13 -34.51
N LEU A 583 15.85 35.62 -35.73
CA LEU A 583 14.87 36.34 -36.57
C LEU A 583 13.54 35.57 -36.79
N TRP A 584 13.60 34.24 -36.76
CA TRP A 584 12.44 33.37 -36.94
C TRP A 584 11.56 33.33 -35.67
N LEU A 585 12.18 33.22 -34.49
CA LEU A 585 11.46 33.28 -33.22
C LEU A 585 10.93 34.69 -32.94
N SER A 586 11.67 35.75 -33.27
CA SER A 586 11.19 37.13 -33.11
C SER A 586 9.96 37.42 -33.97
N GLN A 587 9.86 36.85 -35.18
CA GLN A 587 8.68 36.95 -36.04
C GLN A 587 7.48 36.14 -35.53
N LYS A 588 7.71 35.02 -34.84
CA LYS A 588 6.64 34.25 -34.18
C LYS A 588 6.21 34.94 -32.89
N LEU A 589 7.15 35.41 -32.07
CA LEU A 589 6.93 36.19 -30.84
C LEU A 589 6.03 37.40 -31.06
N SER A 590 6.23 38.16 -32.14
CA SER A 590 5.39 39.32 -32.46
C SER A 590 3.93 38.96 -32.75
N LYS A 591 3.61 37.69 -33.09
CA LYS A 591 2.23 37.20 -33.24
C LYS A 591 1.57 36.85 -31.91
N TYR A 592 2.36 36.71 -30.84
CA TYR A 592 1.91 36.33 -29.51
C TYR A 592 2.16 37.47 -28.52
N GLU A 593 1.96 38.72 -28.91
CA GLU A 593 1.94 39.84 -27.95
C GLU A 593 1.05 39.45 -26.77
N LEU A 594 1.69 39.10 -25.65
CA LEU A 594 1.01 38.74 -24.42
C LEU A 594 0.11 39.92 -24.08
N SER A 595 -1.20 39.74 -24.22
CA SER A 595 -2.18 40.65 -23.65
C SER A 595 -1.81 40.78 -22.17
N ARG A 596 -1.26 41.94 -21.80
CA ARG A 596 -0.55 42.23 -20.53
C ARG A 596 -1.40 42.10 -19.25
N GLU A 597 -2.58 41.51 -19.34
CA GLU A 597 -3.41 41.24 -18.18
C GLU A 597 -2.63 40.29 -17.27
N HIS A 598 -2.40 40.72 -16.03
CA HIS A 598 -1.60 40.03 -15.04
C HIS A 598 -2.27 38.69 -14.72
N SER A 599 -1.93 37.64 -15.47
CA SER A 599 -2.36 36.30 -15.13
C SER A 599 -1.64 35.90 -13.84
N ASN A 600 -2.36 35.27 -12.93
CA ASN A 600 -1.78 34.78 -11.68
C ASN A 600 -0.77 33.63 -11.90
N ASN A 601 -0.52 33.21 -13.16
CA ASN A 601 0.30 32.06 -13.53
C ASN A 601 1.30 32.37 -14.67
N GLU A 602 1.99 33.51 -14.60
CA GLU A 602 2.95 33.94 -15.63
C GLU A 602 3.95 32.84 -16.07
N SER A 603 4.42 32.00 -15.14
CA SER A 603 5.35 30.92 -15.46
C SER A 603 4.75 29.83 -16.34
N ALA A 604 3.49 29.44 -16.09
CA ALA A 604 2.82 28.42 -16.88
C ALA A 604 2.51 28.93 -18.29
N ASP A 605 2.07 30.20 -18.40
CA ASP A 605 1.82 30.84 -19.68
C ASP A 605 3.09 30.94 -20.52
N LEU A 606 4.22 31.28 -19.88
CA LEU A 606 5.52 31.36 -20.56
C LEU A 606 6.00 29.99 -21.08
N LEU A 607 5.80 28.92 -20.31
CA LEU A 607 6.17 27.57 -20.73
C LEU A 607 5.25 27.03 -21.81
N ASN A 608 3.95 27.27 -21.68
CA ASN A 608 2.98 26.93 -22.71
C ASN A 608 3.32 27.68 -23.99
N PHE A 609 3.69 28.95 -23.89
CA PHE A 609 4.14 29.73 -25.02
C PHE A 609 5.36 29.10 -25.71
N LYS A 610 6.42 28.79 -24.96
CA LYS A 610 7.60 28.06 -25.46
C LYS A 610 7.19 26.73 -26.11
N THR A 611 6.44 25.91 -25.39
CA THR A 611 5.91 24.61 -25.85
C THR A 611 5.17 24.76 -27.17
N ASN A 612 4.36 25.80 -27.33
CA ASN A 612 3.58 26.03 -28.54
C ASN A 612 4.44 26.43 -29.73
N ILE A 613 5.48 27.22 -29.54
CA ILE A 613 6.45 27.48 -30.61
C ILE A 613 7.08 26.15 -31.06
N PHE A 614 7.45 25.30 -30.10
CA PHE A 614 8.12 24.03 -30.38
C PHE A 614 7.20 23.02 -31.07
N ILE A 615 6.00 22.81 -30.55
CA ILE A 615 5.01 21.89 -31.11
C ILE A 615 4.61 22.31 -32.54
N CYS A 616 4.54 23.62 -32.82
CA CYS A 616 4.27 24.13 -34.16
C CYS A 616 5.31 23.59 -35.18
N GLU A 617 6.59 23.57 -34.81
CA GLU A 617 7.67 23.05 -35.66
C GLU A 617 7.64 21.52 -35.77
N ILE A 618 7.34 20.82 -34.67
CA ILE A 618 7.24 19.36 -34.68
C ILE A 618 6.09 18.89 -35.57
N PHE A 619 4.96 19.59 -35.52
CA PHE A 619 3.78 19.22 -36.29
C PHE A 619 3.89 19.55 -37.79
N THR A 620 5.05 20.02 -38.25
CA THR A 620 5.36 20.16 -39.68
C THR A 620 5.39 18.80 -40.40
N PHE A 621 5.42 18.84 -41.74
CA PHE A 621 5.03 17.74 -42.62
C PHE A 621 5.78 16.40 -42.39
N ASN A 622 7.04 16.44 -41.93
CA ASN A 622 7.89 15.25 -41.86
C ASN A 622 7.55 14.30 -40.70
N ILE A 623 7.12 14.83 -39.55
CA ILE A 623 6.79 14.02 -38.35
C ILE A 623 5.27 13.72 -38.29
N ARG A 624 4.45 14.60 -38.87
CA ARG A 624 2.99 14.52 -38.87
C ARG A 624 2.41 13.16 -39.27
N ASN A 625 3.05 12.47 -40.20
CA ASN A 625 2.60 11.17 -40.72
C ASN A 625 3.27 9.96 -40.03
N LYS A 626 4.17 10.18 -39.06
CA LYS A 626 4.91 9.11 -38.37
C LYS A 626 4.64 9.04 -36.88
N LEU A 627 4.28 10.15 -36.25
CA LEU A 627 4.02 10.23 -34.82
C LEU A 627 2.83 9.36 -34.41
N LYS A 628 3.08 8.39 -33.53
CA LYS A 628 2.11 7.44 -32.98
C LYS A 628 1.76 7.73 -31.52
N TYR A 629 2.73 8.23 -30.75
CA TYR A 629 2.57 8.52 -29.34
C TYR A 629 2.95 9.98 -29.06
N LEU A 630 2.08 10.69 -28.34
CA LEU A 630 2.31 12.06 -27.91
C LEU A 630 1.90 12.24 -26.45
N ASN A 631 2.85 12.66 -25.63
CA ASN A 631 2.63 12.99 -24.22
C ASN A 631 2.92 14.48 -23.98
N LEU A 632 1.90 15.21 -23.52
CA LEU A 632 1.90 16.66 -23.28
C LEU A 632 1.59 17.00 -21.81
N VAL A 633 1.96 16.12 -20.88
CA VAL A 633 1.75 16.35 -19.46
C VAL A 633 2.49 17.63 -19.00
N GLY A 634 1.76 18.51 -18.31
CA GLY A 634 2.23 19.84 -17.93
C GLY A 634 2.25 20.90 -19.04
N CYS A 635 1.86 20.57 -20.27
CA CYS A 635 1.95 21.45 -21.44
C CYS A 635 0.58 21.74 -22.07
N GLY A 636 0.23 23.03 -22.20
CA GLY A 636 -0.95 23.49 -22.92
C GLY A 636 -0.67 23.80 -24.40
N LEU A 637 -1.61 23.45 -25.27
CA LEU A 637 -1.57 23.82 -26.69
C LEU A 637 -2.48 25.01 -26.98
N ASN A 638 -2.04 25.90 -27.86
CA ASN A 638 -2.84 26.99 -28.39
C ASN A 638 -3.72 26.53 -29.56
N GLU A 639 -4.60 27.41 -30.02
CA GLU A 639 -5.58 27.09 -31.06
C GLU A 639 -4.95 26.61 -32.38
N GLU A 640 -3.83 27.21 -32.82
CA GLU A 640 -3.14 26.83 -34.07
C GLU A 640 -2.57 25.40 -33.98
N ASN A 641 -1.93 25.07 -32.86
CA ASN A 641 -1.37 23.74 -32.63
C ASN A 641 -2.44 22.70 -32.38
N LEU A 642 -3.53 23.05 -31.70
CA LEU A 642 -4.70 22.17 -31.57
C LEU A 642 -5.29 21.83 -32.93
N LYS A 643 -5.51 22.81 -33.81
CA LYS A 643 -5.95 22.56 -35.20
C LYS A 643 -4.99 21.64 -35.97
N THR A 644 -3.72 21.60 -35.59
CA THR A 644 -2.71 20.74 -36.20
C THR A 644 -2.57 19.39 -35.49
N LEU A 645 -3.03 19.26 -34.24
CA LEU A 645 -3.13 17.97 -33.56
C LEU A 645 -4.03 17.02 -34.35
N LYS A 646 -5.24 17.46 -34.74
CA LYS A 646 -6.20 16.69 -35.56
C LYS A 646 -5.61 16.15 -36.86
N LYS A 647 -4.60 16.84 -37.37
CA LYS A 647 -3.91 16.55 -38.62
C LYS A 647 -2.88 15.42 -38.50
N LEU A 648 -2.56 14.94 -37.30
CA LEU A 648 -1.66 13.81 -37.03
C LEU A 648 -2.33 12.46 -37.32
N VAL A 649 -2.33 12.06 -38.59
CA VAL A 649 -3.09 10.90 -39.09
C VAL A 649 -2.59 9.53 -38.60
N CYS A 650 -1.45 9.47 -37.93
CA CYS A 650 -0.90 8.25 -37.33
C CYS A 650 -0.95 8.23 -35.81
N LEU A 651 -1.43 9.29 -35.15
CA LEU A 651 -1.44 9.35 -33.70
C LEU A 651 -2.44 8.34 -33.12
N GLN A 652 -1.92 7.43 -32.31
CA GLN A 652 -2.65 6.34 -31.66
C GLN A 652 -2.84 6.59 -30.17
N THR A 653 -1.87 7.25 -29.53
CA THR A 653 -1.91 7.56 -28.09
C THR A 653 -1.66 9.04 -27.85
N LEU A 654 -2.52 9.66 -27.05
CA LEU A 654 -2.43 11.05 -26.63
C LEU A 654 -2.62 11.12 -25.12
N ILE A 655 -1.65 11.70 -24.44
CA ILE A 655 -1.70 11.98 -23.00
C ILE A 655 -1.67 13.48 -22.81
N VAL A 656 -2.68 14.02 -22.12
CA VAL A 656 -2.80 15.45 -21.80
C VAL A 656 -2.96 15.64 -20.30
N ASP A 657 -2.52 16.80 -19.83
CA ASP A 657 -2.76 17.23 -18.46
C ASP A 657 -4.19 17.78 -18.30
N CYS A 658 -4.84 17.42 -17.19
CA CYS A 658 -6.18 17.89 -16.85
C CYS A 658 -6.23 19.43 -16.73
N ALA A 659 -5.14 20.08 -16.31
CA ALA A 659 -5.07 21.54 -16.21
C ALA A 659 -5.21 22.25 -17.56
N PHE A 660 -4.88 21.58 -18.67
CA PHE A 660 -4.99 22.12 -20.03
C PHE A 660 -6.10 21.46 -20.85
N PHE A 661 -6.89 20.58 -20.25
CA PHE A 661 -8.00 19.93 -20.92
C PHE A 661 -9.14 20.93 -21.19
N SER A 662 -9.54 21.06 -22.46
CA SER A 662 -10.51 22.07 -22.90
C SER A 662 -11.38 21.58 -24.06
N ASN A 663 -12.46 22.33 -24.36
CA ASN A 663 -13.32 22.11 -25.52
C ASN A 663 -12.54 22.03 -26.84
N ASP A 664 -11.47 22.80 -26.98
CA ASP A 664 -10.69 22.86 -28.22
C ASP A 664 -9.82 21.62 -28.42
N ILE A 665 -9.33 20.99 -27.34
CA ILE A 665 -8.69 19.67 -27.44
C ILE A 665 -9.66 18.65 -28.03
N ILE A 666 -10.88 18.60 -27.49
CA ILE A 666 -11.90 17.62 -27.89
C ILE A 666 -12.27 17.77 -29.37
N ARG A 667 -12.47 19.01 -29.83
CA ARG A 667 -12.78 19.30 -31.25
C ARG A 667 -11.67 18.86 -32.21
N ASN A 668 -10.45 18.72 -31.70
CA ASN A 668 -9.24 18.47 -32.47
C ASN A 668 -8.56 17.13 -32.15
N ILE A 669 -9.26 16.19 -31.52
CA ILE A 669 -8.76 14.82 -31.34
C ILE A 669 -8.53 14.16 -32.71
N PRO A 670 -7.37 13.50 -32.94
CA PRO A 670 -7.10 12.79 -34.19
C PRO A 670 -8.04 11.59 -34.41
N ASP A 671 -8.45 11.37 -35.66
CA ASP A 671 -9.42 10.32 -36.00
C ASP A 671 -8.90 8.88 -35.76
N LYS A 672 -7.58 8.68 -35.72
CA LYS A 672 -6.95 7.37 -35.46
C LYS A 672 -6.59 7.11 -34.00
N LEU A 673 -6.98 8.02 -33.09
CA LEU A 673 -6.65 7.88 -31.68
C LEU A 673 -7.34 6.65 -31.07
N THR A 674 -6.53 5.76 -30.47
CA THR A 674 -6.98 4.53 -29.80
C THR A 674 -6.94 4.64 -28.29
N THR A 675 -5.94 5.36 -27.76
CA THR A 675 -5.74 5.58 -26.34
C THR A 675 -5.75 7.07 -26.04
N PHE A 676 -6.60 7.50 -25.11
CA PHE A 676 -6.66 8.88 -24.65
C PHE A 676 -6.55 8.96 -23.12
N GLU A 677 -5.48 9.58 -22.63
CA GLU A 677 -5.27 9.75 -21.18
C GLU A 677 -5.37 11.22 -20.78
N ILE A 678 -6.18 11.48 -19.73
CA ILE A 678 -6.29 12.78 -19.07
C ILE A 678 -5.76 12.61 -17.65
N VAL A 679 -4.50 12.98 -17.43
CA VAL A 679 -3.85 12.82 -16.13
C VAL A 679 -3.86 14.12 -15.35
N ASP A 680 -3.99 14.03 -14.04
CA ASP A 680 -3.84 15.17 -13.15
C ASP A 680 -2.55 14.97 -12.35
N THR A 681 -1.53 15.71 -12.75
CA THR A 681 -0.22 15.65 -12.11
C THR A 681 -0.05 16.73 -11.05
N ASN A 682 -1.02 17.65 -10.91
CA ASN A 682 -0.94 18.83 -10.04
C ASN A 682 0.39 19.59 -10.18
N ILE A 683 0.97 19.60 -11.39
CA ILE A 683 2.22 20.32 -11.68
C ILE A 683 2.08 21.76 -11.22
N TYR A 684 1.05 22.46 -11.66
CA TYR A 684 0.79 23.82 -11.27
C TYR A 684 -0.28 23.86 -10.16
N LYS A 685 0.14 23.95 -8.90
CA LYS A 685 -0.77 24.00 -7.73
C LYS A 685 -1.88 25.05 -7.84
N HIS A 686 -1.67 26.09 -8.64
CA HIS A 686 -2.60 27.21 -8.84
C HIS A 686 -3.45 27.10 -10.12
N LEU A 687 -3.09 26.20 -11.06
CA LEU A 687 -3.94 25.90 -12.22
C LEU A 687 -4.84 24.73 -11.85
N ARG A 688 -5.97 25.03 -11.21
CA ARG A 688 -7.06 24.06 -11.17
C ARG A 688 -7.64 23.94 -12.57
N ALA A 689 -7.93 22.72 -13.00
CA ALA A 689 -8.67 22.49 -14.23
C ALA A 689 -10.00 23.27 -14.15
N ASN A 690 -10.21 24.23 -15.07
CA ASN A 690 -11.47 24.95 -15.11
C ASN A 690 -12.51 24.13 -15.88
N LEU A 691 -12.95 23.04 -15.25
CA LEU A 691 -13.89 22.09 -15.85
C LEU A 691 -15.28 22.70 -16.06
N TYR A 692 -15.61 23.79 -15.36
CA TYR A 692 -16.85 24.55 -15.56
C TYR A 692 -16.95 25.18 -16.96
N ASN A 693 -15.83 25.37 -17.64
CA ASN A 693 -15.81 25.88 -19.02
C ASN A 693 -16.07 24.79 -20.08
N LEU A 694 -16.18 23.52 -19.68
CA LEU A 694 -16.48 22.44 -20.62
C LEU A 694 -17.95 22.47 -21.02
N ASP A 695 -18.19 22.72 -22.30
CA ASP A 695 -19.54 22.74 -22.87
C ASP A 695 -19.97 21.31 -23.16
N LEU A 696 -21.15 20.92 -22.66
CA LEU A 696 -21.70 19.58 -22.84
C LEU A 696 -21.81 19.20 -24.32
N GLN A 697 -22.15 20.13 -25.22
CA GLN A 697 -22.27 19.84 -26.66
C GLN A 697 -20.91 19.46 -27.26
N THR A 698 -19.84 20.12 -26.84
CA THR A 698 -18.47 19.82 -27.25
C THR A 698 -18.00 18.51 -26.63
N MET A 699 -18.29 18.27 -25.34
CA MET A 699 -17.97 17.00 -24.68
C MET A 699 -18.62 15.80 -25.38
N GLN A 700 -19.87 15.94 -25.86
CA GLN A 700 -20.56 14.91 -26.63
C GLN A 700 -19.85 14.53 -27.96
N LEU A 701 -18.89 15.33 -28.43
CA LEU A 701 -18.05 14.94 -29.55
C LEU A 701 -17.14 13.75 -29.20
N LEU A 702 -16.71 13.58 -27.95
CA LEU A 702 -15.94 12.40 -27.49
C LEU A 702 -16.67 11.10 -27.84
N ARG A 703 -17.99 11.06 -27.64
CA ARG A 703 -18.84 9.92 -27.98
C ARG A 703 -18.81 9.56 -29.47
N LYS A 704 -18.52 10.53 -30.35
CA LYS A 704 -18.39 10.32 -31.81
C LYS A 704 -17.06 9.71 -32.22
N HIS A 705 -16.04 9.72 -31.35
CA HIS A 705 -14.74 9.12 -31.62
C HIS A 705 -14.78 7.60 -31.44
N LYS A 706 -15.24 6.89 -32.48
CA LYS A 706 -15.42 5.42 -32.47
C LYS A 706 -14.14 4.60 -32.33
N ARG A 707 -12.96 5.21 -32.40
CA ARG A 707 -11.68 4.49 -32.35
C ARG A 707 -11.02 4.52 -30.98
N ILE A 708 -11.50 5.33 -30.04
CA ILE A 708 -10.93 5.38 -28.69
C ILE A 708 -11.42 4.15 -27.92
N GLU A 709 -10.56 3.15 -27.86
CA GLU A 709 -10.77 1.86 -27.19
C GLU A 709 -10.34 1.93 -25.72
N HIS A 710 -9.35 2.77 -25.41
CA HIS A 710 -8.79 2.90 -24.07
C HIS A 710 -8.81 4.35 -23.60
N MET A 711 -9.37 4.58 -22.42
CA MET A 711 -9.39 5.90 -21.80
C MET A 711 -8.90 5.81 -20.37
N VAL A 712 -8.01 6.73 -20.00
CA VAL A 712 -7.53 6.87 -18.62
C VAL A 712 -7.93 8.24 -18.11
N LEU A 713 -8.64 8.27 -16.99
CA LEU A 713 -9.14 9.50 -16.37
C LEU A 713 -8.52 9.64 -14.97
N SER A 714 -8.10 10.86 -14.64
CA SER A 714 -7.65 11.22 -13.28
C SER A 714 -8.84 11.60 -12.39
N ARG A 715 -8.60 11.79 -11.10
CA ARG A 715 -9.63 12.25 -10.15
C ARG A 715 -10.28 13.58 -10.57
N SER A 716 -9.48 14.57 -10.94
CA SER A 716 -10.00 15.94 -11.15
C SER A 716 -11.03 16.03 -12.26
N ILE A 717 -10.88 15.28 -13.36
CA ILE A 717 -11.87 15.28 -14.45
C ILE A 717 -13.24 14.71 -14.02
N MET A 718 -13.30 13.95 -12.92
CA MET A 718 -14.55 13.39 -12.39
C MET A 718 -15.45 14.45 -11.76
N GLU A 719 -14.91 15.64 -11.42
CA GLU A 719 -15.72 16.77 -10.95
C GLU A 719 -16.69 17.27 -12.06
N TYR A 720 -16.44 16.89 -13.32
CA TYR A 720 -17.39 17.10 -14.41
C TYR A 720 -18.42 15.97 -14.46
N GLU A 721 -19.57 16.16 -13.80
CA GLU A 721 -20.63 15.14 -13.62
C GLU A 721 -21.05 14.44 -14.93
N HIS A 722 -21.01 15.14 -16.07
CA HIS A 722 -21.44 14.61 -17.36
C HIS A 722 -20.36 13.87 -18.16
N ILE A 723 -19.15 13.63 -17.61
CA ILE A 723 -18.06 12.96 -18.33
C ILE A 723 -18.46 11.56 -18.80
N PHE A 724 -19.22 10.83 -17.97
CA PHE A 724 -19.66 9.47 -18.27
C PHE A 724 -20.69 9.40 -19.42
N ASP A 725 -21.52 10.43 -19.57
CA ASP A 725 -22.48 10.55 -20.68
C ASP A 725 -21.79 10.79 -22.04
N CYS A 726 -20.54 11.26 -21.98
CA CYS A 726 -19.75 11.67 -23.13
C CYS A 726 -18.72 10.62 -23.59
N LEU A 727 -18.64 9.46 -22.91
CA LEU A 727 -17.64 8.43 -23.23
C LEU A 727 -17.78 7.88 -24.66
N PRO A 728 -16.65 7.51 -25.31
CA PRO A 728 -16.66 6.83 -26.60
C PRO A 728 -17.54 5.57 -26.61
N VAL A 729 -18.31 5.36 -27.69
CA VAL A 729 -19.23 4.21 -27.78
C VAL A 729 -18.49 2.88 -27.79
N GLU A 730 -17.33 2.82 -28.47
CA GLU A 730 -16.48 1.63 -28.62
C GLU A 730 -15.45 1.49 -27.50
N LEU A 731 -15.59 2.23 -26.39
CA LEU A 731 -14.64 2.14 -25.27
C LEU A 731 -14.62 0.72 -24.69
N GLU A 732 -13.46 0.06 -24.74
CA GLU A 732 -13.20 -1.29 -24.23
C GLU A 732 -12.69 -1.26 -22.79
N SER A 733 -11.85 -0.26 -22.47
CA SER A 733 -11.21 -0.10 -21.17
C SER A 733 -11.32 1.35 -20.69
N LEU A 734 -11.86 1.52 -19.49
CA LEU A 734 -11.82 2.76 -18.73
C LEU A 734 -11.01 2.53 -17.45
N LYS A 735 -9.87 3.22 -17.33
CA LYS A 735 -9.06 3.23 -16.09
C LYS A 735 -9.23 4.57 -15.39
N ILE A 736 -9.56 4.54 -14.10
CA ILE A 736 -9.64 5.74 -13.27
C ILE A 736 -8.47 5.70 -12.29
N LYS A 737 -7.58 6.69 -12.36
CA LYS A 737 -6.40 6.79 -11.47
C LYS A 737 -6.79 7.52 -10.18
N ILE A 738 -6.73 6.80 -9.04
CA ILE A 738 -6.87 7.26 -7.63
C ILE A 738 -8.34 7.47 -7.17
N PHE A 739 -8.77 6.71 -6.16
CA PHE A 739 -9.99 6.93 -5.37
C PHE A 739 -9.63 7.34 -3.93
N SER A 740 -10.31 8.35 -3.38
CA SER A 740 -10.61 8.35 -1.94
C SER A 740 -11.86 7.49 -1.75
N GLU A 741 -11.86 6.56 -0.79
CA GLU A 741 -12.94 5.58 -0.54
C GLU A 741 -14.32 6.20 -0.26
N ASN A 742 -14.46 7.54 -0.20
CA ASN A 742 -15.64 8.23 0.33
C ASN A 742 -16.43 9.11 -0.66
N ASP A 743 -16.00 9.30 -1.93
CA ASP A 743 -16.48 10.45 -2.73
C ASP A 743 -17.29 10.15 -4.01
N VAL A 744 -17.56 8.90 -4.41
CA VAL A 744 -18.25 8.65 -5.71
C VAL A 744 -19.31 7.55 -5.64
N ASP A 745 -20.56 7.92 -5.93
CA ASP A 745 -21.70 7.00 -6.08
C ASP A 745 -21.89 6.64 -7.57
N PHE A 746 -21.54 5.41 -7.96
CA PHE A 746 -21.64 4.98 -9.36
C PHE A 746 -23.06 4.48 -9.69
N CYS A 747 -23.81 5.26 -10.47
CA CYS A 747 -25.05 4.78 -11.10
C CYS A 747 -24.72 3.74 -12.19
N ALA A 748 -24.78 2.45 -11.86
CA ALA A 748 -24.47 1.35 -12.76
C ALA A 748 -25.50 1.23 -13.91
N HIS A 749 -25.22 1.86 -15.05
CA HIS A 749 -25.93 1.61 -16.30
C HIS A 749 -24.97 1.09 -17.39
N LYS A 750 -25.00 -0.23 -17.57
CA LYS A 750 -24.44 -1.09 -18.65
C LYS A 750 -23.17 -1.87 -18.33
N LYS A 751 -23.19 -3.14 -18.77
CA LYS A 751 -22.13 -4.15 -18.68
C LYS A 751 -20.91 -3.77 -19.55
N LYS A 752 -20.01 -2.92 -19.03
CA LYS A 752 -18.64 -2.77 -19.54
C LYS A 752 -17.65 -3.06 -18.41
N LYS A 753 -16.48 -3.60 -18.77
CA LYS A 753 -15.42 -4.01 -17.83
C LYS A 753 -14.78 -2.75 -17.23
N LEU A 754 -15.13 -2.44 -15.98
CA LEU A 754 -14.50 -1.38 -15.20
C LEU A 754 -13.27 -1.98 -14.49
N LEU A 755 -12.07 -1.50 -14.80
CA LEU A 755 -10.84 -1.86 -14.09
C LEU A 755 -10.53 -0.72 -13.09
N LEU A 756 -10.83 -0.98 -11.83
CA LEU A 756 -10.44 -0.12 -10.71
C LEU A 756 -9.05 -0.57 -10.26
N ASP A 757 -8.08 0.32 -10.34
CA ASP A 757 -6.69 0.08 -9.92
C ASP A 757 -6.45 1.02 -8.72
N GLY A 758 -6.30 0.42 -7.54
CA GLY A 758 -6.21 1.10 -6.24
C GLY A 758 -4.87 1.76 -5.99
#